data_AF-A0A3B0BBK5-F1
#
_entry.id   AF-A0A3B0BBK5-F1
#
_cell.length_a   1.000
_cell.length_b   1.000
_cell.length_c   1.000
_cell.angle_alpha   90.00
_cell.angle_beta   90.00
_cell.angle_gamma   90.00
#
_symmetry.space_group_name_H-M   'P 1'
#
loop_
_entity.id
_entity.type
_entity.pdbx_description
1 polymer ?
#
loop_
_entity_poly.entity_id
_entity_poly.type
_entity_poly.pdbx_seq_one_letter_code
_entity_poly.pdbx_strand_id
1 'polypeptide(L)'
;MRMAGQGMNRRQMLAALGVAGAASIGMMYGQEAVSQASVIGSVYSNPDNPNAPKTVRCFDDVTCLLGFAGEYAGQQVSLKGYRPGTDIGGGLLVWDPARPKSAHNGGTIISPTAAWDGTAAGLPSFFSGGGETNPSGSGCWVRLKERDNEFSPESFGASGTGNEQSMVQAVLDAAKVWSVQHGGKRPVIRFAGIYTVNGVLVYDGFVLLGPGGLKRDDGIIPSSSIVSSSVIFGNGIKDIDIFELYVDGNDRMQGVMSDPVYRQGNNAGALGYQNIYIIGKFTNADRDMGTIRIQNCRLVNSPGNGIVVNNHSQASITGNHIERCGKNGVYLAQTHGFNTTVSGNYIRECGFVYGGGIGIAHAHVNASGNVIVSCYEYGILISSTGVGARWNTDITVSSNNIRGVKRQLLDNSGDPESFKASSLGVGIGYTQVFVTRASTRLNVAITGNSIQGAEGSGIACLGASYVAGFLPYGIVISANSVMLCGSAGLNVRYVRGLVCTGNMATANGFADLYIDEVSGSVASNTVVCKYPVADRVTLGGIKYEAKKRHLSAADTKPGVNADCWTVVQTSETLPEWHEDEVYAPVLAPSTYGIYSIYRPGGTAVSGKRSDLLLDLNHVEGVDNSNRLSNVNLVRKLVGGTAPTGLPVRAGDKIYYDAPVSGSSEGRICLFKGVDTPAAAWGGGQTVAIGERRTNAGKLYEAVQAGTTGTTAPVHTSGNVSDGAVVWSFVDTVAIFEEFGQIGV
;
A
#
# COMPACT_ATOMS: atom_id res chain seq x y z
N MET A 1 -24.90 57.06 65.06
CA MET A 1 -25.70 55.88 65.47
C MET A 1 -26.62 55.51 64.30
N ARG A 2 -26.40 54.30 63.77
CA ARG A 2 -27.07 53.52 62.71
C ARG A 2 -28.37 54.06 62.07
N MET A 3 -28.31 54.29 60.74
CA MET A 3 -29.46 54.22 59.84
C MET A 3 -29.77 52.73 59.54
N ALA A 4 -31.04 52.35 59.69
CA ALA A 4 -31.52 51.00 59.42
C ALA A 4 -31.90 50.86 57.95
N GLY A 5 -31.28 49.90 57.26
CA GLY A 5 -31.66 49.49 55.91
C GLY A 5 -32.90 48.60 55.94
N GLN A 6 -33.94 48.99 55.20
CA GLN A 6 -34.99 48.05 54.78
C GLN A 6 -34.57 47.43 53.45
N GLY A 7 -34.17 46.15 53.50
CA GLY A 7 -33.94 45.35 52.31
C GLY A 7 -35.27 45.02 51.62
N MET A 8 -35.35 45.28 50.31
CA MET A 8 -36.40 44.76 49.44
C MET A 8 -36.47 43.23 49.57
N ASN A 9 -37.67 42.70 49.82
CA ASN A 9 -37.84 41.26 49.87
C ASN A 9 -37.97 40.67 48.46
N ARG A 10 -37.62 39.39 48.32
CA ARG A 10 -37.65 38.67 47.02
C ARG A 10 -39.02 38.71 46.32
N ARG A 11 -40.13 38.93 47.03
CA ARG A 11 -41.46 39.08 46.41
C ARG A 11 -41.65 40.41 45.70
N GLN A 12 -41.08 41.50 46.22
CA GLN A 12 -41.10 42.81 45.55
C GLN A 12 -40.24 42.83 44.28
N MET A 13 -39.12 42.09 44.29
CA MET A 13 -38.28 41.91 43.11
C MET A 13 -38.96 41.03 42.03
N LEU A 14 -39.69 39.98 42.41
CA LEU A 14 -40.47 39.15 41.49
C LEU A 14 -41.72 39.85 40.93
N ALA A 15 -42.36 40.72 41.72
CA ALA A 15 -43.49 41.54 41.24
C ALA A 15 -43.06 42.59 40.21
N ALA A 16 -41.87 43.18 40.34
CA ALA A 16 -41.32 44.11 39.35
C ALA A 16 -40.88 43.41 38.05
N LEU A 17 -40.43 42.15 38.12
CA LEU A 17 -40.05 41.36 36.94
C LEU A 17 -41.25 40.73 36.21
N GLY A 18 -42.36 40.46 36.91
CA GLY A 18 -43.56 39.84 36.33
C GLY A 18 -44.48 40.78 35.55
N VAL A 19 -44.43 42.09 35.79
CA VAL A 19 -45.36 43.07 35.18
C VAL A 19 -44.84 43.63 33.84
N ALA A 20 -43.57 43.44 33.49
CA ALA A 20 -43.04 43.80 32.18
C ALA A 20 -43.32 42.74 31.08
N GLY A 21 -43.83 41.55 31.44
CA GLY A 21 -44.00 40.41 30.54
C GLY A 21 -45.42 40.11 30.06
N ALA A 22 -46.43 40.90 30.45
CA ALA A 22 -47.84 40.57 30.17
C ALA A 22 -48.69 41.81 29.83
N ALA A 23 -48.33 42.51 28.77
CA ALA A 23 -49.22 43.35 27.96
C ALA A 23 -48.59 43.37 26.56
N SER A 24 -49.11 42.73 25.52
CA SER A 24 -50.49 42.68 25.06
C SER A 24 -50.68 41.46 24.12
N ILE A 25 -51.53 40.51 24.53
CA ILE A 25 -52.22 39.63 23.57
C ILE A 25 -53.51 40.35 23.20
N GLY A 26 -53.51 40.99 22.04
CA GLY A 26 -54.71 41.55 21.40
C GLY A 26 -54.99 40.77 20.13
N MET A 27 -56.06 39.97 20.15
CA MET A 27 -56.61 39.31 18.97
C MET A 27 -57.08 40.34 17.94
N MET A 28 -56.58 40.28 16.70
CA MET A 28 -57.29 40.77 15.51
C MET A 28 -56.91 39.92 14.29
N TYR A 29 -57.94 39.40 13.62
CA TYR A 29 -57.90 38.77 12.30
C TYR A 29 -57.42 39.78 11.24
N GLY A 30 -56.50 39.38 10.35
CA GLY A 30 -56.17 40.15 9.14
C GLY A 30 -54.76 39.87 8.61
N GLN A 31 -54.65 39.64 7.29
CA GLN A 31 -53.37 39.53 6.57
C GLN A 31 -52.47 40.75 6.81
N GLU A 32 -51.17 40.55 7.05
CA GLU A 32 -50.04 41.16 6.32
C GLU A 32 -48.68 40.89 7.00
N ALA A 33 -47.65 40.80 6.14
CA ALA A 33 -46.20 40.83 6.37
C ALA A 33 -45.67 40.66 7.81
N VAL A 34 -45.09 39.48 8.09
CA VAL A 34 -44.23 39.29 9.28
C VAL A 34 -42.87 39.93 8.99
N SER A 35 -42.71 41.20 9.39
CA SER A 35 -41.39 41.77 9.63
C SER A 35 -40.85 41.14 10.91
N GLN A 36 -39.71 40.44 10.82
CA GLN A 36 -38.99 40.00 12.00
C GLN A 36 -38.39 41.21 12.69
N ALA A 37 -39.10 41.76 13.69
CA ALA A 37 -38.50 42.64 14.67
C ALA A 37 -37.60 41.80 15.60
N SER A 38 -36.36 41.57 15.14
CA SER A 38 -35.27 41.13 16.01
C SER A 38 -34.99 42.22 17.04
N VAL A 39 -34.80 41.85 18.30
CA VAL A 39 -34.39 42.78 19.36
C VAL A 39 -32.91 43.15 19.12
N ILE A 40 -32.64 44.27 18.45
CA ILE A 40 -31.27 44.73 18.07
C ILE A 40 -30.56 45.50 19.22
N GLY A 41 -30.80 45.16 20.48
CA GLY A 41 -30.11 45.87 21.56
C GLY A 41 -30.13 45.13 22.88
N SER A 42 -28.95 44.91 23.46
CA SER A 42 -28.88 44.57 24.87
C SER A 42 -29.45 45.76 25.65
N VAL A 43 -30.46 45.51 26.48
CA VAL A 43 -31.10 46.50 27.36
C VAL A 43 -30.11 47.06 28.42
N TYR A 44 -28.85 46.60 28.41
CA TYR A 44 -27.82 46.95 29.39
C TYR A 44 -26.53 47.53 28.79
N SER A 45 -26.44 47.71 27.47
CA SER A 45 -25.24 48.31 26.86
C SER A 45 -25.49 49.79 26.59
N ASN A 46 -24.83 50.65 27.37
CA ASN A 46 -24.65 52.05 27.02
C ASN A 46 -24.14 52.14 25.56
N PRO A 47 -24.86 52.82 24.64
CA PRO A 47 -24.44 52.95 23.23
C PRO A 47 -23.07 53.62 23.08
N ASP A 48 -22.61 54.36 24.09
CA ASP A 48 -21.30 55.01 24.12
C ASP A 48 -20.20 54.17 24.79
N ASN A 49 -20.46 52.91 25.17
CA ASN A 49 -19.43 52.03 25.73
C ASN A 49 -18.71 51.27 24.59
N PRO A 50 -17.48 51.65 24.22
CA PRO A 50 -16.71 50.94 23.19
C PRO A 50 -16.41 49.48 23.54
N ASN A 51 -16.61 49.08 24.81
CA ASN A 51 -16.38 47.73 25.33
C ASN A 51 -17.68 46.94 25.60
N ALA A 52 -18.85 47.45 25.21
CA ALA A 52 -20.08 46.65 25.30
C ALA A 52 -19.99 45.44 24.34
N PRO A 53 -20.46 44.25 24.74
CA PRO A 53 -20.49 43.09 23.86
C PRO A 53 -21.39 43.40 22.66
N LYS A 54 -20.76 43.63 21.50
CA LYS A 54 -21.48 43.89 20.25
C LYS A 54 -22.11 42.58 19.79
N THR A 55 -23.42 42.58 19.58
CA THR A 55 -24.16 41.42 19.07
C THR A 55 -23.63 41.01 17.70
N VAL A 56 -23.22 39.75 17.56
CA VAL A 56 -22.85 39.17 16.26
C VAL A 56 -24.14 38.93 15.48
N ARG A 57 -24.31 39.62 14.35
CA ARG A 57 -25.46 39.39 13.46
C ARG A 57 -25.31 38.04 12.79
N CYS A 58 -26.42 37.30 12.67
CA CYS A 58 -26.46 36.03 11.96
C CYS A 58 -27.16 36.23 10.60
N PHE A 59 -26.57 35.69 9.54
CA PHE A 59 -27.13 35.61 8.20
C PHE A 59 -27.38 34.14 7.85
N ASP A 60 -28.51 33.85 7.23
CA ASP A 60 -28.86 32.48 6.85
C ASP A 60 -27.87 31.93 5.81
N ASP A 61 -27.50 32.76 4.82
CA ASP A 61 -26.57 32.36 3.76
C ASP A 61 -25.85 33.55 3.10
N VAL A 62 -24.97 33.26 2.14
CA VAL A 62 -24.14 34.27 1.47
C VAL A 62 -25.01 35.26 0.70
N THR A 63 -26.13 34.86 0.11
CA THR A 63 -27.03 35.79 -0.60
C THR A 63 -27.63 36.83 0.33
N CYS A 64 -27.91 36.48 1.59
CA CYS A 64 -28.35 37.42 2.62
C CYS A 64 -27.21 38.35 3.11
N LEU A 65 -25.95 37.93 2.99
CA LEU A 65 -24.78 38.74 3.33
C LEU A 65 -24.45 39.77 2.24
N LEU A 66 -24.73 39.47 0.97
CA LEU A 66 -24.49 40.39 -0.14
C LEU A 66 -25.30 41.69 0.04
N GLY A 67 -24.70 42.81 -0.34
CA GLY A 67 -25.21 44.17 -0.10
C GLY A 67 -24.90 44.73 1.29
N PHE A 68 -24.51 43.91 2.25
CA PHE A 68 -24.18 44.36 3.60
C PHE A 68 -22.69 44.69 3.74
N ALA A 69 -22.34 45.98 3.82
CA ALA A 69 -21.01 46.43 4.18
C ALA A 69 -20.85 46.53 5.70
N GLY A 70 -19.69 46.15 6.22
CA GLY A 70 -19.40 46.33 7.64
C GLY A 70 -19.21 47.81 8.01
N GLU A 71 -19.60 48.15 9.23
CA GLU A 71 -19.60 49.50 9.78
C GLU A 71 -18.23 49.89 10.37
N TYR A 72 -17.46 48.92 10.87
CA TYR A 72 -16.15 49.14 11.49
C TYR A 72 -15.21 47.94 11.31
N ALA A 73 -13.90 48.20 11.27
CA ALA A 73 -12.88 47.15 11.16
C ALA A 73 -13.00 46.13 12.29
N GLY A 74 -12.93 44.83 11.97
CA GLY A 74 -13.06 43.78 12.97
C GLY A 74 -14.51 43.41 13.32
N GLN A 75 -15.53 44.06 12.72
CA GLN A 75 -16.92 43.67 12.93
C GLN A 75 -17.11 42.20 12.55
N GLN A 76 -17.78 41.44 13.42
CA GLN A 76 -18.06 40.03 13.20
C GLN A 76 -19.51 39.79 12.77
N VAL A 77 -19.68 38.86 11.84
CA VAL A 77 -20.98 38.27 11.47
C VAL A 77 -20.86 36.76 11.49
N SER A 78 -21.97 36.09 11.77
CA SER A 78 -22.09 34.64 11.71
C SER A 78 -22.91 34.26 10.49
N LEU A 79 -22.39 33.34 9.71
CA LEU A 79 -23.07 32.75 8.56
C LEU A 79 -23.55 31.35 8.96
N LYS A 80 -24.84 31.06 8.80
CA LYS A 80 -25.42 29.76 9.17
C LYS A 80 -25.04 28.67 8.15
N GLY A 81 -25.24 28.93 6.87
CA GLY A 81 -24.76 28.09 5.77
C GLY A 81 -24.21 28.92 4.63
N TYR A 82 -23.56 28.29 3.66
CA TYR A 82 -23.07 29.01 2.48
C TYR A 82 -24.22 29.27 1.48
N ARG A 83 -25.09 28.27 1.28
CA ARG A 83 -26.19 28.31 0.31
C ARG A 83 -27.53 28.50 1.00
N PRO A 84 -28.54 29.07 0.30
CA PRO A 84 -29.90 29.14 0.81
C PRO A 84 -30.42 27.78 1.26
N GLY A 85 -30.95 27.73 2.48
CA GLY A 85 -31.57 26.53 3.05
C GLY A 85 -30.59 25.42 3.47
N THR A 86 -29.28 25.68 3.53
CA THR A 86 -28.29 24.71 4.05
C THR A 86 -27.67 25.18 5.36
N ASP A 87 -27.15 24.23 6.15
CA ASP A 87 -26.36 24.50 7.36
C ASP A 87 -24.87 24.15 7.13
N ILE A 88 -24.45 24.14 5.86
CA ILE A 88 -23.12 23.68 5.41
C ILE A 88 -22.34 24.88 4.88
N GLY A 89 -21.07 25.05 5.29
CA GLY A 89 -20.21 26.12 4.78
C GLY A 89 -20.37 27.47 5.47
N GLY A 90 -21.15 27.52 6.55
CA GLY A 90 -21.25 28.65 7.46
C GLY A 90 -19.95 28.93 8.23
N GLY A 91 -20.02 29.81 9.23
CA GLY A 91 -18.88 30.20 10.06
C GLY A 91 -18.84 31.68 10.37
N LEU A 92 -17.80 32.13 11.06
CA LEU A 92 -17.61 33.55 11.38
C LEU A 92 -16.87 34.27 10.25
N LEU A 93 -17.32 35.48 9.94
CA LEU A 93 -16.63 36.42 9.06
C LEU A 93 -16.33 37.71 9.80
N VAL A 94 -15.23 38.35 9.43
CA VAL A 94 -14.79 39.64 9.94
C VAL A 94 -14.73 40.66 8.82
N TRP A 95 -15.19 41.87 9.08
CA TRP A 95 -15.05 42.99 8.17
C TRP A 95 -13.61 43.53 8.16
N ASP A 96 -12.99 43.49 6.98
CA ASP A 96 -11.71 44.13 6.70
C ASP A 96 -11.95 45.30 5.71
N PRO A 97 -12.03 46.56 6.18
CA PRO A 97 -12.29 47.72 5.33
C PRO A 97 -11.15 48.03 4.34
N ALA A 98 -9.94 47.51 4.60
CA ALA A 98 -8.77 47.71 3.75
C ALA A 98 -8.63 46.62 2.68
N ARG A 99 -9.34 45.49 2.82
CA ARG A 99 -9.30 44.39 1.84
C ARG A 99 -9.82 44.88 0.47
N PRO A 100 -9.00 44.86 -0.60
CA PRO A 100 -9.49 45.23 -1.93
C PRO A 100 -10.56 44.25 -2.41
N LYS A 101 -11.60 44.77 -3.06
CA LYS A 101 -12.70 43.97 -3.61
C LYS A 101 -12.26 43.08 -4.76
N SER A 102 -11.19 43.45 -5.46
CA SER A 102 -10.52 42.58 -6.44
C SER A 102 -9.92 41.30 -5.83
N ALA A 103 -9.82 41.20 -4.50
CA ALA A 103 -9.43 39.96 -3.82
C ALA A 103 -10.62 39.03 -3.52
N HIS A 104 -11.84 39.38 -3.96
CA HIS A 104 -13.00 38.51 -3.88
C HIS A 104 -12.69 37.13 -4.49
N ASN A 105 -13.06 36.07 -3.77
CA ASN A 105 -13.00 34.70 -4.26
C ASN A 105 -14.25 33.89 -3.90
N GLY A 106 -15.26 34.55 -3.36
CA GLY A 106 -16.55 33.98 -2.97
C GLY A 106 -16.53 33.07 -1.75
N GLY A 107 -15.39 32.65 -1.22
CA GLY A 107 -15.32 31.69 -0.10
C GLY A 107 -14.65 32.24 1.15
N THR A 108 -13.36 32.58 1.04
CA THR A 108 -12.59 33.14 2.16
C THR A 108 -12.61 34.67 2.18
N ILE A 109 -12.86 35.30 1.04
CA ILE A 109 -12.99 36.75 0.89
C ILE A 109 -14.24 37.03 0.04
N ILE A 110 -15.21 37.70 0.64
CA ILE A 110 -16.51 37.99 0.04
C ILE A 110 -16.69 39.51 0.01
N SER A 111 -16.57 40.08 -1.19
CA SER A 111 -17.02 41.45 -1.46
C SER A 111 -18.55 41.54 -1.31
N PRO A 112 -19.08 42.53 -0.58
CA PRO A 112 -20.52 42.73 -0.44
C PRO A 112 -21.18 43.25 -1.73
N THR A 113 -20.41 43.67 -2.73
CA THR A 113 -20.93 44.22 -4.00
C THR A 113 -20.78 43.28 -5.18
N ALA A 114 -20.26 42.07 -4.96
CA ALA A 114 -20.33 40.97 -5.93
C ALA A 114 -21.76 40.40 -5.96
N ALA A 115 -22.19 39.90 -7.12
CA ALA A 115 -23.54 39.38 -7.29
C ALA A 115 -23.56 37.86 -7.40
N TRP A 116 -24.51 37.23 -6.72
CA TRP A 116 -24.80 35.81 -6.85
C TRP A 116 -26.30 35.58 -6.78
N ASP A 117 -26.81 34.69 -7.63
CA ASP A 117 -28.22 34.34 -7.74
C ASP A 117 -28.68 33.27 -6.73
N GLY A 118 -27.76 32.79 -5.87
CA GLY A 118 -28.02 31.73 -4.90
C GLY A 118 -28.00 30.31 -5.49
N THR A 119 -27.74 30.16 -6.80
CA THR A 119 -27.78 28.86 -7.47
C THR A 119 -26.39 28.24 -7.60
N ALA A 120 -26.35 26.90 -7.69
CA ALA A 120 -25.13 26.16 -7.93
C ALA A 120 -24.45 26.57 -9.26
N ALA A 121 -25.26 26.89 -10.27
CA ALA A 121 -24.80 27.25 -11.61
C ALA A 121 -24.16 28.64 -11.67
N GLY A 122 -24.60 29.57 -10.81
CA GLY A 122 -24.04 30.92 -10.72
C GLY A 122 -22.69 31.01 -9.97
N LEU A 123 -22.34 29.99 -9.19
CA LEU A 123 -21.15 30.01 -8.32
C LEU A 123 -19.81 30.23 -9.05
N PRO A 124 -19.53 29.60 -10.21
CA PRO A 124 -18.28 29.87 -10.95
C PRO A 124 -18.11 31.34 -11.35
N SER A 125 -19.20 31.99 -11.75
CA SER A 125 -19.17 33.44 -12.05
C SER A 125 -18.99 34.25 -10.77
N PHE A 126 -19.62 33.85 -9.65
CA PHE A 126 -19.45 34.54 -8.38
C PHE A 126 -18.01 34.47 -7.87
N PHE A 127 -17.38 33.27 -7.86
CA PHE A 127 -15.99 33.09 -7.43
C PHE A 127 -14.99 33.97 -8.19
N SER A 128 -15.30 34.31 -9.44
CA SER A 128 -14.46 35.17 -10.29
C SER A 128 -14.80 36.67 -10.17
N GLY A 129 -15.66 37.07 -9.21
CA GLY A 129 -16.09 38.45 -9.04
C GLY A 129 -17.15 38.91 -10.05
N GLY A 130 -17.86 37.96 -10.67
CA GLY A 130 -18.97 38.25 -11.57
C GLY A 130 -20.00 39.17 -10.94
N GLY A 131 -20.40 40.20 -11.69
CA GLY A 131 -21.34 41.21 -11.20
C GLY A 131 -20.79 42.15 -10.11
N GLU A 132 -19.49 42.14 -9.83
CA GLU A 132 -18.86 43.13 -8.96
C GLU A 132 -19.05 44.56 -9.51
N THR A 133 -19.78 45.38 -8.74
CA THR A 133 -20.15 46.75 -9.15
C THR A 133 -19.11 47.80 -8.74
N ASN A 134 -18.15 47.46 -7.88
CA ASN A 134 -17.07 48.34 -7.46
C ASN A 134 -15.71 47.59 -7.33
N PRO A 135 -15.13 47.10 -8.44
CA PRO A 135 -13.95 46.25 -8.42
C PRO A 135 -12.67 46.96 -7.96
N SER A 136 -12.60 48.29 -8.05
CA SER A 136 -11.48 49.10 -7.55
C SER A 136 -11.63 49.52 -6.08
N GLY A 137 -12.78 49.24 -5.46
CA GLY A 137 -13.05 49.59 -4.07
C GLY A 137 -12.36 48.67 -3.06
N SER A 138 -12.49 49.03 -1.79
CA SER A 138 -12.07 48.23 -0.64
C SER A 138 -13.24 47.91 0.29
N GLY A 139 -13.03 46.98 1.21
CA GLY A 139 -14.01 46.50 2.16
C GLY A 139 -14.59 45.15 1.75
N CYS A 140 -14.16 44.09 2.42
CA CYS A 140 -14.67 42.73 2.23
C CYS A 140 -14.92 42.03 3.57
N TRP A 141 -15.81 41.04 3.53
CA TRP A 141 -15.92 40.04 4.58
C TRP A 141 -14.83 38.98 4.40
N VAL A 142 -14.03 38.77 5.43
CA VAL A 142 -12.95 37.78 5.47
C VAL A 142 -13.35 36.68 6.44
N ARG A 143 -13.37 35.44 5.96
CA ARG A 143 -13.72 34.28 6.77
C ARG A 143 -12.66 34.05 7.85
N LEU A 144 -13.09 33.98 9.11
CA LEU A 144 -12.23 33.54 10.21
C LEU A 144 -12.07 32.02 10.15
N LYS A 145 -10.84 31.57 10.38
CA LYS A 145 -10.48 30.16 10.39
C LYS A 145 -9.84 29.82 11.72
N GLU A 146 -10.04 28.60 12.20
CA GLU A 146 -9.33 28.09 13.38
C GLU A 146 -7.83 27.96 13.11
N ARG A 147 -7.47 27.63 11.87
CA ARG A 147 -6.10 27.57 11.37
C ARG A 147 -5.99 28.31 10.04
N ASP A 148 -5.06 29.24 9.96
CA ASP A 148 -4.91 30.14 8.81
C ASP A 148 -4.63 29.41 7.50
N ASN A 149 -3.96 28.25 7.56
CA ASN A 149 -3.56 27.46 6.39
C ASN A 149 -4.59 26.39 5.98
N GLU A 150 -5.76 26.31 6.63
CA GLU A 150 -6.75 25.27 6.37
C GLU A 150 -7.89 25.76 5.46
N PHE A 151 -8.30 24.93 4.52
CA PHE A 151 -9.32 25.23 3.52
C PHE A 151 -10.27 24.05 3.38
N SER A 152 -11.57 24.32 3.21
CA SER A 152 -12.59 23.29 3.04
C SER A 152 -13.53 23.64 1.87
N PRO A 153 -13.92 22.66 1.03
CA PRO A 153 -14.85 22.91 -0.08
C PRO A 153 -16.19 23.52 0.35
N GLU A 154 -16.67 23.21 1.55
CA GLU A 154 -17.93 23.75 2.11
C GLU A 154 -17.86 25.28 2.26
N SER A 155 -16.67 25.82 2.58
CA SER A 155 -16.47 27.27 2.68
C SER A 155 -16.65 28.00 1.34
N PHE A 156 -16.74 27.25 0.24
CA PHE A 156 -17.01 27.69 -1.13
C PHE A 156 -18.33 27.10 -1.66
N GLY A 157 -19.20 26.66 -0.75
CA GLY A 157 -20.54 26.19 -1.08
C GLY A 157 -20.61 24.77 -1.63
N ALA A 158 -19.61 23.91 -1.43
CA ALA A 158 -19.85 22.47 -1.64
C ALA A 158 -20.86 21.95 -0.60
N SER A 159 -21.83 21.16 -1.04
CA SER A 159 -22.90 20.54 -0.25
C SER A 159 -22.93 19.01 -0.34
N GLY A 160 -22.07 18.41 -1.17
CA GLY A 160 -22.00 16.99 -1.47
C GLY A 160 -23.04 16.49 -2.45
N THR A 161 -23.62 17.38 -3.24
CA THR A 161 -24.73 17.07 -4.17
C THR A 161 -24.45 17.59 -5.57
N GLY A 162 -24.62 16.73 -6.58
CA GLY A 162 -24.33 17.09 -7.97
C GLY A 162 -22.82 17.25 -8.23
N ASN A 163 -22.46 17.82 -9.37
CA ASN A 163 -21.07 18.09 -9.73
C ASN A 163 -20.57 19.37 -9.02
N GLU A 164 -19.54 19.23 -8.21
CA GLU A 164 -18.96 20.27 -7.34
C GLU A 164 -17.52 20.61 -7.72
N GLN A 165 -17.09 20.20 -8.92
CA GLN A 165 -15.76 20.48 -9.46
C GLN A 165 -15.38 21.95 -9.32
N SER A 166 -16.30 22.88 -9.62
CA SER A 166 -16.01 24.31 -9.54
C SER A 166 -15.78 24.79 -8.10
N MET A 167 -16.48 24.24 -7.11
CA MET A 167 -16.32 24.60 -5.70
C MET A 167 -15.01 24.05 -5.14
N VAL A 168 -14.69 22.79 -5.48
CA VAL A 168 -13.41 22.18 -5.10
C VAL A 168 -12.25 22.90 -5.78
N GLN A 169 -12.37 23.26 -7.06
CA GLN A 169 -11.31 24.02 -7.75
C GLN A 169 -11.13 25.41 -7.13
N ALA A 170 -12.22 26.12 -6.80
CA ALA A 170 -12.13 27.42 -6.15
C ALA A 170 -11.41 27.37 -4.80
N VAL A 171 -11.60 26.29 -4.02
CA VAL A 171 -10.85 26.10 -2.76
C VAL A 171 -9.34 25.97 -3.01
N LEU A 172 -8.97 25.22 -4.06
CA LEU A 172 -7.57 24.98 -4.43
C LEU A 172 -6.92 26.27 -4.95
N ASP A 173 -7.64 27.04 -5.75
CA ASP A 173 -7.19 28.32 -6.29
C ASP A 173 -6.97 29.35 -5.17
N ALA A 174 -7.89 29.43 -4.21
CA ALA A 174 -7.76 30.31 -3.05
C ALA A 174 -6.57 29.90 -2.16
N ALA A 175 -6.38 28.60 -1.93
CA ALA A 175 -5.25 28.06 -1.18
C ALA A 175 -3.90 28.36 -1.86
N LYS A 176 -3.87 28.36 -3.20
CA LYS A 176 -2.67 28.69 -3.98
C LYS A 176 -2.29 30.16 -3.78
N VAL A 177 -3.25 31.06 -3.90
CA VAL A 177 -3.04 32.50 -3.66
C VAL A 177 -2.54 32.73 -2.24
N TRP A 178 -3.15 32.04 -1.26
CA TRP A 178 -2.72 32.11 0.14
C TRP A 178 -1.28 31.63 0.32
N SER A 179 -0.89 30.49 -0.26
CA SER A 179 0.49 29.96 -0.16
C SER A 179 1.52 30.97 -0.65
N VAL A 180 1.27 31.59 -1.82
CA VAL A 180 2.15 32.63 -2.39
C VAL A 180 2.28 33.84 -1.43
N GLN A 181 1.16 34.30 -0.86
CA GLN A 181 1.16 35.42 0.09
C GLN A 181 1.89 35.11 1.41
N HIS A 182 2.00 33.82 1.76
CA HIS A 182 2.60 33.37 3.02
C HIS A 182 3.99 32.74 2.81
N GLY A 183 4.71 33.15 1.77
CA GLY A 183 6.09 32.73 1.53
C GLY A 183 6.21 31.24 1.18
N GLY A 184 5.21 30.67 0.51
CA GLY A 184 5.21 29.25 0.10
C GLY A 184 4.83 28.29 1.22
N LYS A 185 4.21 28.76 2.31
CA LYS A 185 3.68 27.87 3.35
C LYS A 185 2.64 26.90 2.77
N ARG A 186 2.67 25.67 3.26
CA ARG A 186 1.85 24.56 2.77
C ARG A 186 0.39 24.69 3.20
N PRO A 187 -0.57 24.89 2.28
CA PRO A 187 -1.98 24.89 2.62
C PRO A 187 -2.48 23.46 2.83
N VAL A 188 -3.44 23.30 3.73
CA VAL A 188 -4.13 22.05 4.04
C VAL A 188 -5.54 22.13 3.50
N ILE A 189 -5.88 21.23 2.58
CA ILE A 189 -7.22 21.09 2.02
C ILE A 189 -7.88 19.91 2.73
N ARG A 190 -8.89 20.20 3.55
CA ARG A 190 -9.65 19.17 4.26
C ARG A 190 -10.88 18.78 3.44
N PHE A 191 -10.97 17.50 3.11
CA PHE A 191 -12.15 16.88 2.52
C PHE A 191 -12.93 16.17 3.63
N ALA A 192 -13.92 16.85 4.21
CA ALA A 192 -14.73 16.32 5.31
C ALA A 192 -16.02 15.64 4.85
N GLY A 193 -16.44 15.90 3.60
CA GLY A 193 -17.64 15.39 2.98
C GLY A 193 -17.38 14.65 1.68
N ILE A 194 -18.47 14.15 1.09
CA ILE A 194 -18.49 13.53 -0.24
C ILE A 194 -18.59 14.65 -1.27
N TYR A 195 -17.79 14.64 -2.34
CA TYR A 195 -17.87 15.65 -3.39
C TYR A 195 -17.78 14.98 -4.76
N THR A 196 -18.75 15.19 -5.65
CA THR A 196 -18.62 14.68 -7.02
C THR A 196 -17.85 15.69 -7.85
N VAL A 197 -16.82 15.26 -8.56
CA VAL A 197 -16.07 16.14 -9.47
C VAL A 197 -15.87 15.41 -10.81
N ASN A 198 -15.40 16.10 -11.85
CA ASN A 198 -14.93 15.43 -13.08
C ASN A 198 -13.41 15.58 -13.28
N GLY A 199 -12.72 16.20 -12.32
CA GLY A 199 -11.29 16.49 -12.36
C GLY A 199 -10.95 17.81 -11.68
N VAL A 200 -9.93 17.81 -10.82
CA VAL A 200 -9.41 19.04 -10.21
C VAL A 200 -7.90 19.12 -10.34
N LEU A 201 -7.39 20.36 -10.44
CA LEU A 201 -5.97 20.67 -10.54
C LEU A 201 -5.45 21.05 -9.15
N VAL A 202 -4.46 20.32 -8.68
CA VAL A 202 -3.77 20.59 -7.40
C VAL A 202 -2.48 21.39 -7.69
N TYR A 203 -1.88 21.97 -6.66
CA TYR A 203 -0.68 22.80 -6.78
C TYR A 203 0.43 22.39 -5.81
N ASP A 204 1.62 22.90 -6.07
CA ASP A 204 2.85 22.63 -5.32
C ASP A 204 2.71 22.94 -3.83
N GLY A 205 3.29 22.07 -3.00
CA GLY A 205 3.33 22.24 -1.55
C GLY A 205 2.02 21.89 -0.83
N PHE A 206 0.97 21.44 -1.53
CA PHE A 206 -0.34 21.22 -0.90
C PHE A 206 -0.36 19.94 -0.05
N VAL A 207 -1.16 19.99 1.01
CA VAL A 207 -1.52 18.83 1.83
C VAL A 207 -3.01 18.57 1.63
N LEU A 208 -3.35 17.42 1.07
CA LEU A 208 -4.73 16.97 0.93
C LEU A 208 -5.05 15.96 2.03
N LEU A 209 -6.05 16.26 2.83
CA LEU A 209 -6.40 15.49 4.01
C LEU A 209 -7.85 15.01 3.92
N GLY A 210 -8.03 13.69 3.89
CA GLY A 210 -9.33 13.07 4.11
C GLY A 210 -9.72 13.05 5.60
N PRO A 211 -10.91 12.56 5.94
CA PRO A 211 -11.47 12.60 7.30
C PRO A 211 -10.84 11.56 8.25
N GLY A 212 -9.93 10.72 7.75
CA GLY A 212 -9.36 9.61 8.51
C GLY A 212 -10.26 8.39 8.57
N GLY A 213 -9.73 7.23 8.18
CA GLY A 213 -10.40 5.94 8.36
C GLY A 213 -10.42 5.06 7.10
N LEU A 214 -9.59 4.03 7.10
CA LEU A 214 -9.82 2.81 6.32
C LEU A 214 -10.99 2.04 6.96
N LYS A 215 -12.25 2.50 6.84
CA LYS A 215 -13.38 1.66 7.26
C LYS A 215 -13.50 0.47 6.30
N ARG A 216 -12.97 -0.65 6.76
CA ARG A 216 -13.22 -2.01 6.28
C ARG A 216 -14.65 -2.43 6.64
N ASP A 217 -15.33 -3.01 5.65
CA ASP A 217 -16.19 -4.20 5.80
C ASP A 217 -17.69 -4.13 6.15
N ASP A 218 -18.42 -3.04 5.96
CA ASP A 218 -19.89 -3.08 6.19
C ASP A 218 -20.75 -2.10 5.38
N GLY A 219 -20.64 -2.10 4.05
CA GLY A 219 -21.75 -1.75 3.12
C GLY A 219 -22.37 -0.34 3.20
N ILE A 220 -21.97 0.52 4.13
CA ILE A 220 -22.42 1.90 4.29
C ILE A 220 -21.16 2.75 4.30
N ILE A 221 -20.91 3.43 3.18
CA ILE A 221 -19.78 4.35 2.96
C ILE A 221 -20.01 5.61 3.82
N PRO A 222 -19.22 5.90 4.88
CA PRO A 222 -19.29 7.19 5.56
C PRO A 222 -18.27 8.15 4.94
N SER A 223 -18.84 9.11 4.19
CA SER A 223 -18.52 10.54 4.20
C SER A 223 -17.09 11.06 3.98
N SER A 224 -16.40 10.63 2.91
CA SER A 224 -15.61 11.58 2.09
C SER A 224 -15.25 11.07 0.68
N SER A 225 -16.22 10.64 -0.11
CA SER A 225 -15.94 10.17 -1.46
C SER A 225 -15.81 11.31 -2.45
N ILE A 226 -14.64 11.45 -3.08
CA ILE A 226 -14.59 12.13 -4.36
C ILE A 226 -14.98 11.12 -5.44
N VAL A 227 -16.15 11.27 -6.04
CA VAL A 227 -16.60 10.47 -7.19
C VAL A 227 -16.21 11.21 -8.46
N SER A 228 -15.22 10.72 -9.20
CA SER A 228 -14.76 11.30 -10.47
C SER A 228 -13.84 10.37 -11.24
N SER A 229 -13.90 10.47 -12.55
CA SER A 229 -13.07 9.77 -13.51
C SER A 229 -11.59 10.17 -13.45
N SER A 230 -11.20 11.33 -12.92
CA SER A 230 -9.84 11.62 -12.43
C SER A 230 -9.86 12.58 -11.23
N VAL A 231 -9.04 12.41 -10.19
CA VAL A 231 -9.17 13.23 -8.96
C VAL A 231 -8.06 14.24 -8.72
N ILE A 232 -6.82 13.98 -9.11
CA ILE A 232 -5.73 14.94 -8.88
C ILE A 232 -4.84 14.96 -10.11
N PHE A 233 -4.82 16.07 -10.83
CA PHE A 233 -3.85 16.32 -11.89
C PHE A 233 -2.76 17.25 -11.39
N GLY A 234 -1.53 16.76 -11.42
CA GLY A 234 -0.36 17.61 -11.34
C GLY A 234 0.43 17.63 -12.62
N ASN A 235 0.65 18.82 -13.17
CA ASN A 235 1.65 19.01 -14.21
C ASN A 235 2.76 19.90 -13.67
N GLY A 236 3.92 19.31 -13.41
CA GLY A 236 5.05 19.99 -12.80
C GLY A 236 4.95 20.16 -11.29
N ILE A 237 4.09 19.39 -10.61
CA ILE A 237 3.90 19.57 -9.18
C ILE A 237 5.07 19.01 -8.36
N LYS A 238 5.46 19.75 -7.32
CA LYS A 238 6.42 19.37 -6.28
C LYS A 238 5.77 19.40 -4.89
N ASP A 239 6.28 18.60 -3.95
CA ASP A 239 5.95 18.68 -2.51
C ASP A 239 4.47 18.51 -2.14
N ILE A 240 3.80 17.52 -2.74
CA ILE A 240 2.43 17.14 -2.36
C ILE A 240 2.44 16.06 -1.30
N ASP A 241 1.61 16.25 -0.28
CA ASP A 241 1.18 15.17 0.59
C ASP A 241 -0.32 14.89 0.43
N ILE A 242 -0.69 13.62 0.31
CA ILE A 242 -2.07 13.13 0.26
C ILE A 242 -2.23 12.09 1.36
N PHE A 243 -3.12 12.36 2.29
CA PHE A 243 -3.33 11.53 3.48
C PHE A 243 -4.79 11.16 3.63
N GLU A 244 -5.04 9.87 3.87
CA GLU A 244 -6.34 9.36 4.34
C GLU A 244 -7.51 9.68 3.40
N LEU A 245 -7.22 9.95 2.13
CA LEU A 245 -8.21 10.34 1.15
C LEU A 245 -8.92 9.10 0.58
N TYR A 246 -10.24 9.21 0.42
CA TYR A 246 -11.04 8.22 -0.32
C TYR A 246 -11.39 8.75 -1.70
N VAL A 247 -11.04 7.98 -2.73
CA VAL A 247 -11.27 8.32 -4.13
C VAL A 247 -11.99 7.17 -4.84
N ASP A 248 -13.13 7.46 -5.46
CA ASP A 248 -13.92 6.50 -6.24
C ASP A 248 -14.02 6.95 -7.69
N GLY A 249 -13.52 6.14 -8.61
CA GLY A 249 -13.56 6.43 -10.05
C GLY A 249 -14.95 6.34 -10.67
N ASN A 250 -15.96 5.90 -9.91
CA ASN A 250 -17.34 5.66 -10.34
C ASN A 250 -17.49 4.64 -11.49
N ASP A 251 -16.47 3.82 -11.74
CA ASP A 251 -16.61 2.69 -12.67
C ASP A 251 -17.31 1.52 -11.95
N ARG A 252 -18.65 1.53 -11.97
CA ARG A 252 -19.40 0.30 -11.69
C ARG A 252 -19.13 -0.66 -12.85
N MET A 253 -18.11 -1.49 -12.65
CA MET A 253 -17.47 -2.49 -13.54
C MET A 253 -18.38 -3.29 -14.51
N GLN A 254 -19.71 -3.24 -14.39
CA GLN A 254 -20.63 -3.90 -15.30
C GLN A 254 -20.90 -3.08 -16.59
N GLY A 255 -20.81 -1.75 -16.56
CA GLY A 255 -21.12 -0.92 -17.74
C GLY A 255 -19.92 -0.75 -18.68
N VAL A 256 -18.76 -0.36 -18.15
CA VAL A 256 -17.59 0.03 -18.96
C VAL A 256 -16.92 -1.16 -19.65
N MET A 257 -16.91 -2.33 -19.00
CA MET A 257 -16.44 -3.56 -19.66
C MET A 257 -17.35 -4.01 -20.82
N SER A 258 -18.60 -3.54 -20.89
CA SER A 258 -19.51 -3.86 -21.99
C SER A 258 -19.39 -2.92 -23.19
N ASP A 259 -18.74 -1.76 -23.04
CA ASP A 259 -18.57 -0.79 -24.12
C ASP A 259 -17.37 -1.18 -25.01
N PRO A 260 -17.61 -1.56 -26.30
CA PRO A 260 -16.54 -1.90 -27.23
C PRO A 260 -15.54 -0.76 -27.47
N VAL A 261 -15.96 0.49 -27.30
CA VAL A 261 -15.11 1.67 -27.48
C VAL A 261 -14.02 1.73 -26.39
N TYR A 262 -14.35 1.30 -25.17
CA TYR A 262 -13.38 1.20 -24.07
C TYR A 262 -12.35 0.07 -24.28
N ARG A 263 -12.72 -1.00 -25.00
CA ARG A 263 -11.84 -2.15 -25.29
C ARG A 263 -10.86 -1.93 -26.46
N GLN A 264 -11.15 -0.99 -27.36
CA GLN A 264 -10.39 -0.81 -28.62
C GLN A 264 -9.29 0.27 -28.55
N GLY A 265 -9.20 1.02 -27.45
CA GLY A 265 -8.27 2.15 -27.32
C GLY A 265 -6.82 1.76 -26.98
N ASN A 266 -6.03 1.42 -27.99
CA ASN A 266 -4.55 1.31 -27.90
C ASN A 266 -3.84 2.66 -27.60
N ASN A 267 -4.60 3.74 -27.41
CA ASN A 267 -4.09 5.04 -27.00
C ASN A 267 -4.04 5.11 -25.47
N ALA A 268 -2.94 4.63 -24.90
CA ALA A 268 -2.62 4.74 -23.48
C ALA A 268 -2.65 6.18 -22.91
N GLY A 269 -2.66 7.22 -23.77
CA GLY A 269 -2.85 8.63 -23.40
C GLY A 269 -4.28 9.18 -23.48
N ALA A 270 -5.25 8.45 -24.06
CA ALA A 270 -6.62 8.93 -24.27
C ALA A 270 -7.62 8.49 -23.18
N LEU A 271 -7.30 7.45 -22.40
CA LEU A 271 -8.11 7.05 -21.23
C LEU A 271 -7.66 7.87 -20.00
N GLY A 272 -7.73 9.21 -20.10
CA GLY A 272 -7.25 10.21 -19.13
C GLY A 272 -7.92 10.20 -17.76
N TYR A 273 -8.41 9.03 -17.34
CA TYR A 273 -9.21 8.79 -16.16
C TYR A 273 -8.42 7.96 -15.14
N GLN A 274 -7.91 8.59 -14.10
CA GLN A 274 -6.94 8.08 -13.12
C GLN A 274 -7.33 8.64 -11.75
N ASN A 275 -7.43 7.82 -10.70
CA ASN A 275 -7.82 8.37 -9.41
C ASN A 275 -6.80 9.45 -8.95
N ILE A 276 -5.51 9.14 -8.90
CA ILE A 276 -4.45 10.12 -8.66
C ILE A 276 -3.46 10.13 -9.83
N TYR A 277 -3.20 11.30 -10.41
CA TYR A 277 -2.30 11.47 -11.54
C TYR A 277 -1.29 12.61 -11.33
N ILE A 278 -0.07 12.25 -10.99
CA ILE A 278 1.02 13.19 -10.75
C ILE A 278 2.04 13.08 -11.88
N ILE A 279 2.19 14.16 -12.66
CA ILE A 279 3.20 14.33 -13.70
C ILE A 279 4.18 15.42 -13.27
N GLY A 280 5.47 15.11 -13.37
CA GLY A 280 6.52 16.12 -13.36
C GLY A 280 6.71 16.79 -14.72
N LYS A 281 7.13 18.06 -14.71
CA LYS A 281 7.44 18.83 -15.91
C LYS A 281 8.85 18.47 -16.40
N PHE A 282 8.93 17.86 -17.58
CA PHE A 282 10.20 17.58 -18.24
C PHE A 282 10.75 18.86 -18.89
N THR A 283 11.43 19.69 -18.11
CA THR A 283 12.46 20.57 -18.65
C THR A 283 13.79 20.03 -18.14
N ASN A 284 14.64 19.54 -19.05
CA ASN A 284 15.88 18.74 -18.85
C ASN A 284 16.92 19.28 -17.83
N ALA A 285 16.62 20.33 -17.07
CA ALA A 285 17.50 20.96 -16.08
C ALA A 285 17.04 20.81 -14.62
N ASP A 286 15.78 20.46 -14.35
CA ASP A 286 15.26 20.52 -12.98
C ASP A 286 15.34 19.15 -12.28
N ARG A 287 16.47 18.90 -11.58
CA ARG A 287 16.69 17.67 -10.80
C ARG A 287 15.89 17.64 -9.50
N ASP A 288 15.36 18.78 -9.08
CA ASP A 288 14.62 18.90 -7.83
C ASP A 288 13.12 18.93 -8.11
N MET A 289 12.52 17.75 -8.27
CA MET A 289 11.07 17.63 -8.46
C MET A 289 10.33 17.58 -7.12
N GLY A 290 11.00 17.80 -5.99
CA GLY A 290 10.40 17.72 -4.66
C GLY A 290 9.94 16.31 -4.28
N THR A 291 9.12 16.24 -3.23
CA THR A 291 8.66 14.99 -2.62
C THR A 291 7.16 14.75 -2.85
N ILE A 292 6.79 13.52 -3.20
CA ILE A 292 5.38 13.11 -3.23
C ILE A 292 5.14 12.09 -2.13
N ARG A 293 4.10 12.29 -1.30
CA ARG A 293 3.66 11.29 -0.33
C ARG A 293 2.18 11.01 -0.52
N ILE A 294 1.83 9.74 -0.72
CA ILE A 294 0.46 9.26 -0.80
C ILE A 294 0.33 8.15 0.22
N GLN A 295 -0.36 8.42 1.32
CA GLN A 295 -0.37 7.51 2.46
C GLN A 295 -1.78 7.27 3.02
N ASN A 296 -2.05 6.01 3.34
CA ASN A 296 -3.29 5.55 3.97
C ASN A 296 -4.56 5.94 3.18
N CYS A 297 -4.45 6.14 1.87
CA CYS A 297 -5.58 6.46 1.01
C CYS A 297 -6.31 5.19 0.58
N ARG A 298 -7.60 5.33 0.24
CA ARG A 298 -8.40 4.28 -0.40
C ARG A 298 -8.81 4.72 -1.79
N LEU A 299 -8.43 3.97 -2.81
CA LEU A 299 -8.68 4.27 -4.21
C LEU A 299 -9.44 3.11 -4.83
N VAL A 300 -10.67 3.35 -5.29
CA VAL A 300 -11.53 2.29 -5.81
C VAL A 300 -12.06 2.64 -7.19
N ASN A 301 -12.40 1.60 -7.97
CA ASN A 301 -13.17 1.69 -9.22
C ASN A 301 -12.60 2.70 -10.23
N SER A 302 -11.27 2.81 -10.32
CA SER A 302 -10.66 3.71 -11.30
C SER A 302 -10.82 3.11 -12.70
N PRO A 303 -11.37 3.82 -13.69
CA PRO A 303 -11.41 3.32 -15.08
C PRO A 303 -9.99 3.19 -15.71
N GLY A 304 -8.99 3.90 -15.17
CA GLY A 304 -7.57 3.76 -15.53
C GLY A 304 -6.75 3.17 -14.40
N ASN A 305 -5.60 3.78 -14.09
CA ASN A 305 -4.79 3.36 -12.95
C ASN A 305 -5.28 4.03 -11.65
N GLY A 306 -5.09 3.37 -10.52
CA GLY A 306 -5.38 3.96 -9.22
C GLY A 306 -4.47 5.15 -8.94
N ILE A 307 -3.15 4.92 -8.93
CA ILE A 307 -2.14 5.96 -8.73
C ILE A 307 -1.19 5.95 -9.92
N VAL A 308 -0.91 7.13 -10.48
CA VAL A 308 0.17 7.35 -11.44
C VAL A 308 1.13 8.39 -10.90
N VAL A 309 2.42 8.04 -10.88
CA VAL A 309 3.50 9.01 -10.70
C VAL A 309 4.42 8.89 -11.90
N ASN A 310 4.52 9.97 -12.67
CA ASN A 310 5.31 10.01 -13.90
C ASN A 310 6.27 11.20 -13.86
N ASN A 311 7.49 11.03 -14.39
CA ASN A 311 8.50 12.10 -14.50
C ASN A 311 8.89 12.75 -13.16
N HIS A 312 9.00 11.95 -12.09
CA HIS A 312 9.26 12.46 -10.73
C HIS A 312 10.56 11.93 -10.13
N SER A 313 11.18 12.65 -9.20
CA SER A 313 12.42 12.19 -8.56
C SER A 313 12.15 11.32 -7.32
N GLN A 314 11.19 11.70 -6.47
CA GLN A 314 10.91 11.01 -5.21
C GLN A 314 9.41 10.87 -4.97
N ALA A 315 8.96 9.65 -4.71
CA ALA A 315 7.59 9.39 -4.30
C ALA A 315 7.51 8.27 -3.25
N SER A 316 6.69 8.45 -2.23
CA SER A 316 6.38 7.44 -1.21
C SER A 316 4.89 7.12 -1.30
N ILE A 317 4.59 5.90 -1.74
CA ILE A 317 3.24 5.37 -1.87
C ILE A 317 3.10 4.27 -0.82
N THR A 318 2.51 4.59 0.33
CA THR A 318 2.58 3.73 1.53
C THR A 318 1.22 3.48 2.18
N GLY A 319 0.92 2.23 2.51
CA GLY A 319 -0.28 1.90 3.30
C GLY A 319 -1.62 2.14 2.59
N ASN A 320 -1.63 2.25 1.27
CA ASN A 320 -2.84 2.53 0.51
C ASN A 320 -3.64 1.26 0.24
N HIS A 321 -4.96 1.38 0.17
CA HIS A 321 -5.87 0.33 -0.30
C HIS A 321 -6.36 0.69 -1.70
N ILE A 322 -5.95 -0.08 -2.71
CA ILE A 322 -6.27 0.17 -4.11
C ILE A 322 -7.04 -1.03 -4.64
N GLU A 323 -8.26 -0.82 -5.14
CA GLU A 323 -9.06 -1.90 -5.69
C GLU A 323 -9.79 -1.53 -6.96
N ARG A 324 -9.99 -2.55 -7.81
CA ARG A 324 -10.86 -2.47 -8.98
C ARG A 324 -10.46 -1.39 -9.98
N CYS A 325 -9.17 -1.28 -10.29
CA CYS A 325 -8.70 -0.36 -11.31
C CYS A 325 -8.72 -1.03 -12.70
N GLY A 326 -9.16 -0.32 -13.73
CA GLY A 326 -9.17 -0.79 -15.12
C GLY A 326 -7.76 -1.05 -15.67
N LYS A 327 -6.75 -0.32 -15.18
CA LYS A 327 -5.33 -0.55 -15.45
C LYS A 327 -4.58 -0.93 -14.16
N ASN A 328 -3.38 -0.40 -13.94
CA ASN A 328 -2.58 -0.75 -12.77
C ASN A 328 -3.20 -0.20 -11.48
N GLY A 329 -3.03 -0.89 -10.36
CA GLY A 329 -3.24 -0.26 -9.06
C GLY A 329 -2.31 0.94 -8.88
N VAL A 330 -1.01 0.72 -9.10
CA VAL A 330 0.03 1.76 -9.10
C VAL A 330 0.84 1.70 -10.39
N TYR A 331 1.05 2.84 -11.04
CA TYR A 331 1.90 2.97 -12.21
C TYR A 331 2.97 4.03 -12.01
N LEU A 332 4.22 3.64 -12.18
CA LEU A 332 5.39 4.49 -12.06
C LEU A 332 6.10 4.54 -13.41
N ALA A 333 6.29 5.74 -13.95
CA ALA A 333 6.96 5.94 -15.22
C ALA A 333 8.04 7.02 -15.14
N GLN A 334 9.20 6.80 -15.76
CA GLN A 334 10.24 7.81 -15.95
C GLN A 334 10.62 8.52 -14.64
N THR A 335 10.68 7.80 -13.52
CA THR A 335 11.00 8.40 -12.22
C THR A 335 12.51 8.37 -11.98
N HIS A 336 13.14 9.55 -11.96
CA HIS A 336 14.59 9.73 -12.09
C HIS A 336 15.38 9.74 -10.77
N GLY A 337 14.73 9.72 -9.61
CA GLY A 337 15.44 9.76 -8.34
C GLY A 337 15.42 8.41 -7.62
N PHE A 338 16.46 8.17 -6.83
CA PHE A 338 16.79 6.90 -6.18
C PHE A 338 15.90 6.50 -5.00
N ASN A 339 14.82 7.24 -4.71
CA ASN A 339 14.04 7.10 -3.48
C ASN A 339 12.53 6.92 -3.70
N THR A 340 12.11 6.40 -4.88
CA THR A 340 10.69 6.06 -5.05
C THR A 340 10.38 4.73 -4.37
N THR A 341 9.40 4.74 -3.47
CA THR A 341 8.99 3.58 -2.67
C THR A 341 7.50 3.29 -2.84
N VAL A 342 7.17 2.02 -3.02
CA VAL A 342 5.80 1.51 -3.01
C VAL A 342 5.75 0.45 -1.92
N SER A 343 5.26 0.80 -0.73
CA SER A 343 5.39 -0.05 0.44
C SER A 343 4.11 -0.29 1.24
N GLY A 344 3.90 -1.53 1.69
CA GLY A 344 2.78 -1.85 2.58
C GLY A 344 1.39 -1.58 1.98
N ASN A 345 1.26 -1.54 0.66
CA ASN A 345 -0.04 -1.29 0.01
C ASN A 345 -0.82 -2.60 -0.14
N TYR A 346 -2.15 -2.51 -0.09
CA TYR A 346 -3.07 -3.58 -0.41
C TYR A 346 -3.73 -3.30 -1.76
N ILE A 347 -3.38 -4.07 -2.78
CA ILE A 347 -3.82 -3.88 -4.17
C ILE A 347 -4.62 -5.10 -4.60
N ARG A 348 -5.85 -4.93 -5.09
CA ARG A 348 -6.65 -6.08 -5.54
C ARG A 348 -7.54 -5.81 -6.73
N GLU A 349 -7.82 -6.85 -7.50
CA GLU A 349 -8.79 -6.78 -8.61
C GLU A 349 -8.45 -5.67 -9.63
N CYS A 350 -7.17 -5.35 -9.86
CA CYS A 350 -6.75 -4.35 -10.83
C CYS A 350 -6.36 -5.00 -12.17
N GLY A 351 -6.46 -4.26 -13.27
CA GLY A 351 -5.97 -4.67 -14.59
C GLY A 351 -7.03 -5.16 -15.58
N PHE A 352 -8.30 -4.77 -15.42
CA PHE A 352 -9.41 -5.24 -16.26
C PHE A 352 -9.40 -4.80 -17.74
N VAL A 353 -8.49 -3.94 -18.17
CA VAL A 353 -8.40 -3.52 -19.58
C VAL A 353 -6.99 -3.76 -20.07
N TYR A 354 -6.02 -3.26 -19.31
CA TYR A 354 -4.60 -3.43 -19.58
C TYR A 354 -3.80 -2.99 -18.35
N GLY A 355 -3.11 -3.90 -17.68
CA GLY A 355 -2.34 -3.63 -16.46
C GLY A 355 -2.49 -4.67 -15.36
N GLY A 356 -1.93 -4.40 -14.19
CA GLY A 356 -1.94 -5.33 -13.07
C GLY A 356 -1.93 -4.67 -11.69
N GLY A 357 -1.17 -5.21 -10.75
CA GLY A 357 -1.00 -4.60 -9.44
C GLY A 357 -0.13 -3.34 -9.50
N ILE A 358 1.16 -3.52 -9.77
CA ILE A 358 2.16 -2.45 -9.86
C ILE A 358 2.86 -2.50 -11.22
N GLY A 359 2.82 -1.41 -11.99
CA GLY A 359 3.59 -1.24 -13.21
C GLY A 359 4.74 -0.27 -13.01
N ILE A 360 5.97 -0.68 -13.37
CA ILE A 360 7.20 0.09 -13.24
C ILE A 360 7.84 0.22 -14.62
N ALA A 361 7.99 1.45 -15.11
CA ALA A 361 8.58 1.76 -16.40
C ALA A 361 9.68 2.83 -16.25
N HIS A 362 10.94 2.51 -16.58
CA HIS A 362 12.04 3.49 -16.58
C HIS A 362 12.21 4.25 -15.25
N ALA A 363 12.23 3.52 -14.13
CA ALA A 363 12.09 4.09 -12.80
C ALA A 363 13.03 3.41 -11.78
N HIS A 364 13.60 4.18 -10.83
CA HIS A 364 14.27 3.62 -9.65
C HIS A 364 13.26 3.41 -8.53
N VAL A 365 12.92 2.15 -8.23
CA VAL A 365 11.78 1.83 -7.35
C VAL A 365 12.12 0.73 -6.37
N ASN A 366 11.77 0.94 -5.10
CA ASN A 366 11.67 -0.11 -4.10
C ASN A 366 10.20 -0.44 -3.83
N ALA A 367 9.72 -1.55 -4.38
CA ALA A 367 8.40 -2.10 -4.13
C ALA A 367 8.49 -3.19 -3.06
N SER A 368 8.06 -2.90 -1.82
CA SER A 368 8.24 -3.82 -0.70
C SER A 368 7.05 -3.98 0.25
N GLY A 369 6.84 -5.19 0.77
CA GLY A 369 5.79 -5.44 1.77
C GLY A 369 4.36 -5.25 1.24
N ASN A 370 4.15 -5.20 -0.07
CA ASN A 370 2.82 -5.03 -0.65
C ASN A 370 2.08 -6.38 -0.67
N VAL A 371 0.76 -6.31 -0.57
CA VAL A 371 -0.14 -7.45 -0.74
C VAL A 371 -0.96 -7.22 -2.00
N ILE A 372 -0.75 -8.06 -3.01
CA ILE A 372 -1.35 -7.92 -4.35
C ILE A 372 -2.19 -9.16 -4.64
N VAL A 373 -3.49 -8.99 -4.89
CA VAL A 373 -4.43 -10.12 -4.94
C VAL A 373 -5.39 -10.01 -6.12
N SER A 374 -5.58 -11.08 -6.90
CA SER A 374 -6.62 -11.12 -7.94
C SER A 374 -6.50 -10.04 -9.02
N CYS A 375 -5.29 -9.57 -9.32
CA CYS A 375 -5.05 -8.71 -10.48
C CYS A 375 -5.07 -9.52 -11.79
N TYR A 376 -5.36 -8.89 -12.92
CA TYR A 376 -5.64 -9.62 -14.15
C TYR A 376 -4.40 -9.94 -15.00
N GLU A 377 -3.58 -8.95 -15.36
CA GLU A 377 -2.44 -9.23 -16.27
C GLU A 377 -1.17 -9.65 -15.53
N TYR A 378 -0.90 -9.00 -14.40
CA TYR A 378 0.27 -9.27 -13.57
C TYR A 378 0.11 -8.76 -12.13
N GLY A 379 0.94 -9.27 -11.23
CA GLY A 379 1.11 -8.68 -9.91
C GLY A 379 2.00 -7.44 -9.97
N ILE A 380 3.22 -7.61 -10.47
CA ILE A 380 4.22 -6.56 -10.65
C ILE A 380 4.84 -6.69 -12.04
N LEU A 381 4.78 -5.63 -12.84
CA LEU A 381 5.47 -5.51 -14.12
C LEU A 381 6.66 -4.56 -13.99
N ILE A 382 7.81 -5.02 -14.45
CA ILE A 382 9.03 -4.24 -14.63
C ILE A 382 9.33 -4.21 -16.12
N SER A 383 9.27 -3.01 -16.71
CA SER A 383 9.48 -2.83 -18.14
C SER A 383 10.41 -1.65 -18.44
N SER A 384 11.14 -1.74 -19.55
CA SER A 384 11.76 -0.56 -20.18
C SER A 384 11.11 -0.21 -21.53
N THR A 385 9.86 -0.60 -21.76
CA THR A 385 9.10 -0.12 -22.93
C THR A 385 8.83 1.38 -22.80
N GLY A 386 9.61 2.19 -23.53
CA GLY A 386 9.46 3.64 -23.64
C GLY A 386 10.46 4.18 -24.66
N VAL A 387 10.02 4.98 -25.62
CA VAL A 387 10.85 5.44 -26.73
C VAL A 387 11.86 6.48 -26.22
N GLY A 388 13.16 6.21 -26.36
CA GLY A 388 14.22 7.23 -26.27
C GLY A 388 14.98 7.36 -24.94
N ALA A 389 14.59 6.64 -23.89
CA ALA A 389 15.21 6.77 -22.56
C ALA A 389 16.17 5.60 -22.28
N ARG A 390 17.47 5.89 -22.22
CA ARG A 390 18.56 4.93 -21.99
C ARG A 390 19.12 5.04 -20.56
N TRP A 391 18.36 4.66 -19.53
CA TRP A 391 18.79 4.87 -18.14
C TRP A 391 19.02 3.56 -17.40
N ASN A 392 20.09 3.51 -16.60
CA ASN A 392 20.27 2.47 -15.61
C ASN A 392 19.14 2.60 -14.60
N THR A 393 18.37 1.54 -14.37
CA THR A 393 17.32 1.53 -13.34
C THR A 393 17.70 0.50 -12.28
N ASP A 394 17.60 0.93 -11.02
CA ASP A 394 17.76 0.07 -9.85
C ASP A 394 16.38 -0.20 -9.29
N ILE A 395 15.93 -1.46 -9.38
CA ILE A 395 14.58 -1.86 -8.98
C ILE A 395 14.70 -2.97 -7.95
N THR A 396 14.10 -2.77 -6.79
CA THR A 396 13.99 -3.79 -5.75
C THR A 396 12.52 -4.16 -5.57
N VAL A 397 12.22 -5.46 -5.67
CA VAL A 397 10.91 -6.04 -5.37
C VAL A 397 11.10 -7.02 -4.24
N SER A 398 10.71 -6.65 -3.02
CA SER A 398 11.03 -7.47 -1.85
C SER A 398 9.90 -7.66 -0.85
N SER A 399 9.83 -8.84 -0.23
CA SER A 399 8.86 -9.14 0.84
C SER A 399 7.40 -8.88 0.45
N ASN A 400 7.05 -8.97 -0.84
CA ASN A 400 5.67 -8.82 -1.30
C ASN A 400 4.93 -10.16 -1.22
N ASN A 401 3.61 -10.10 -1.02
CA ASN A 401 2.71 -11.24 -1.03
C ASN A 401 1.75 -11.11 -2.23
N ILE A 402 1.99 -11.89 -3.28
CA ILE A 402 1.34 -11.73 -4.59
C ILE A 402 0.56 -13.01 -4.90
N ARG A 403 -0.78 -12.91 -5.02
CA ARG A 403 -1.65 -14.08 -5.10
C ARG A 403 -2.74 -13.96 -6.17
N GLY A 404 -2.96 -15.07 -6.87
CA GLY A 404 -4.16 -15.29 -7.66
C GLY A 404 -4.28 -14.36 -8.85
N VAL A 405 -3.22 -14.12 -9.63
CA VAL A 405 -3.34 -13.32 -10.86
C VAL A 405 -4.19 -14.11 -11.83
N LYS A 406 -5.33 -13.52 -12.22
CA LYS A 406 -6.41 -14.19 -12.94
C LYS A 406 -6.38 -13.84 -14.41
N ARG A 407 -6.61 -14.80 -15.27
CA ARG A 407 -6.86 -14.52 -16.68
C ARG A 407 -8.11 -13.70 -16.84
N GLN A 408 -7.98 -12.60 -17.57
CA GLN A 408 -9.16 -11.97 -18.14
C GLN A 408 -9.61 -12.76 -19.37
N LEU A 409 -10.88 -13.13 -19.38
CA LEU A 409 -11.54 -14.01 -20.36
C LEU A 409 -11.77 -13.40 -21.75
N LEU A 410 -11.17 -12.26 -22.11
CA LEU A 410 -11.60 -11.54 -23.31
C LEU A 410 -10.42 -10.96 -24.06
N ASP A 411 -10.01 -11.67 -25.11
CA ASP A 411 -9.46 -10.96 -26.26
C ASP A 411 -10.62 -10.29 -27.04
N ASN A 412 -10.29 -9.39 -27.97
CA ASN A 412 -11.26 -8.75 -28.85
C ASN A 412 -11.80 -9.70 -29.95
N SER A 413 -11.38 -10.96 -29.98
CA SER A 413 -11.83 -11.94 -30.97
C SER A 413 -12.98 -12.82 -30.44
N GLY A 414 -13.26 -12.77 -29.14
CA GLY A 414 -14.21 -13.67 -28.49
C GLY A 414 -13.69 -15.11 -28.38
N ASP A 415 -12.42 -15.33 -28.75
CA ASP A 415 -11.78 -16.64 -28.71
C ASP A 415 -10.76 -16.70 -27.56
N PRO A 416 -11.10 -17.33 -26.42
CA PRO A 416 -10.17 -17.49 -25.31
C PRO A 416 -8.88 -18.21 -25.73
N GLU A 417 -8.85 -18.98 -26.82
CA GLU A 417 -7.69 -19.77 -27.26
C GLU A 417 -6.62 -18.94 -28.02
N SER A 418 -6.95 -17.77 -28.58
CA SER A 418 -6.08 -17.10 -29.57
C SER A 418 -4.74 -16.60 -28.99
N PHE A 419 -4.68 -16.30 -27.68
CA PHE A 419 -3.45 -15.85 -27.02
C PHE A 419 -2.41 -16.96 -26.82
N LYS A 420 -2.80 -18.24 -26.99
CA LYS A 420 -1.84 -19.36 -27.06
C LYS A 420 -0.90 -19.24 -28.26
N ALA A 421 -1.28 -18.49 -29.30
CA ALA A 421 -0.61 -18.45 -30.59
C ALA A 421 0.21 -17.18 -30.87
N SER A 422 0.31 -16.23 -29.92
CA SER A 422 1.24 -15.11 -30.11
C SER A 422 2.68 -15.62 -30.15
N SER A 423 3.50 -15.05 -31.03
CA SER A 423 4.86 -15.50 -31.40
C SER A 423 5.88 -15.59 -30.24
N LEU A 424 5.48 -15.30 -29.00
CA LEU A 424 6.27 -15.49 -27.80
C LEU A 424 6.04 -16.85 -27.11
N GLY A 425 5.05 -17.65 -27.54
CA GLY A 425 4.87 -19.07 -27.21
C GLY A 425 4.68 -19.41 -25.72
N VAL A 426 3.51 -19.97 -25.36
CA VAL A 426 3.24 -20.67 -24.08
C VAL A 426 3.51 -19.87 -22.78
N GLY A 427 2.45 -19.32 -22.18
CA GLY A 427 2.39 -19.06 -20.73
C GLY A 427 3.04 -17.78 -20.20
N ILE A 428 3.18 -16.75 -21.04
CA ILE A 428 3.76 -15.44 -20.68
C ILE A 428 2.68 -14.46 -20.15
N GLY A 429 1.44 -14.58 -20.64
CA GLY A 429 0.32 -13.87 -20.04
C GLY A 429 0.11 -14.32 -18.60
N TYR A 430 -0.31 -13.40 -17.73
CA TYR A 430 -0.77 -13.71 -16.37
C TYR A 430 0.35 -14.11 -15.39
N THR A 431 1.47 -13.39 -15.46
CA THR A 431 2.65 -13.62 -14.61
C THR A 431 2.59 -12.78 -13.34
N GLN A 432 2.94 -13.34 -12.18
CA GLN A 432 2.89 -12.60 -10.92
C GLN A 432 3.97 -11.51 -10.84
N VAL A 433 5.23 -11.85 -11.16
CA VAL A 433 6.31 -10.85 -11.32
C VAL A 433 6.90 -10.97 -12.72
N PHE A 434 6.72 -9.95 -13.53
CA PHE A 434 7.13 -9.96 -14.92
C PHE A 434 8.20 -8.91 -15.20
N VAL A 435 9.39 -9.35 -15.60
CA VAL A 435 10.47 -8.50 -16.10
C VAL A 435 10.53 -8.62 -17.62
N THR A 436 10.35 -7.52 -18.34
CA THR A 436 10.28 -7.53 -19.81
C THR A 436 11.09 -6.41 -20.46
N ARG A 437 11.48 -6.63 -21.72
CA ARG A 437 12.00 -5.64 -22.70
C ARG A 437 12.96 -4.62 -22.07
N ALA A 438 14.26 -4.92 -22.00
CA ALA A 438 15.30 -4.01 -21.50
C ALA A 438 16.09 -3.39 -22.66
N SER A 439 15.91 -2.09 -22.94
CA SER A 439 16.77 -1.33 -23.87
C SER A 439 18.07 -0.84 -23.24
N THR A 440 18.23 -1.06 -21.93
CA THR A 440 19.36 -0.61 -21.12
C THR A 440 19.59 -1.51 -19.90
N ARG A 441 20.63 -1.19 -19.12
CA ARG A 441 20.97 -1.86 -17.86
C ARG A 441 19.79 -1.85 -16.89
N LEU A 442 19.41 -3.03 -16.41
CA LEU A 442 18.30 -3.21 -15.50
C LEU A 442 18.80 -3.95 -14.25
N ASN A 443 19.25 -3.22 -13.24
CA ASN A 443 19.67 -3.83 -11.98
C ASN A 443 18.40 -4.15 -11.18
N VAL A 444 17.90 -5.39 -11.27
CA VAL A 444 16.67 -5.81 -10.60
C VAL A 444 16.99 -6.81 -9.50
N ALA A 445 16.54 -6.55 -8.28
CA ALA A 445 16.54 -7.51 -7.18
C ALA A 445 15.10 -7.93 -6.85
N ILE A 446 14.78 -9.21 -7.00
CA ILE A 446 13.50 -9.82 -6.62
C ILE A 446 13.77 -10.75 -5.43
N THR A 447 13.49 -10.29 -4.22
CA THR A 447 13.98 -10.95 -2.99
C THR A 447 12.91 -11.20 -1.94
N GLY A 448 12.76 -12.44 -1.46
CA GLY A 448 11.93 -12.71 -0.28
C GLY A 448 10.43 -12.60 -0.51
N ASN A 449 9.94 -12.69 -1.75
CA ASN A 449 8.52 -12.57 -2.06
C ASN A 449 7.78 -13.91 -1.88
N SER A 450 6.51 -13.85 -1.49
CA SER A 450 5.57 -14.98 -1.48
C SER A 450 4.64 -14.85 -2.68
N ILE A 451 4.70 -15.81 -3.60
CA ILE A 451 4.02 -15.79 -4.89
C ILE A 451 3.19 -17.07 -5.02
N GLN A 452 1.88 -16.92 -5.22
CA GLN A 452 0.96 -18.06 -5.27
C GLN A 452 -0.11 -17.92 -6.34
N GLY A 453 -0.47 -19.02 -7.00
CA GLY A 453 -1.69 -19.06 -7.82
C GLY A 453 -1.60 -18.17 -9.05
N ALA A 454 -0.44 -18.12 -9.72
CA ALA A 454 -0.35 -17.49 -11.03
C ALA A 454 -1.09 -18.38 -12.04
N GLU A 455 -1.96 -17.85 -12.90
CA GLU A 455 -2.42 -18.65 -14.04
C GLU A 455 -1.31 -18.89 -15.06
N GLY A 456 -0.40 -17.93 -15.23
CA GLY A 456 0.81 -18.05 -16.03
C GLY A 456 2.01 -18.50 -15.18
N SER A 457 3.11 -17.76 -15.29
CA SER A 457 4.33 -18.04 -14.53
C SER A 457 4.36 -17.32 -13.18
N GLY A 458 5.06 -17.86 -12.20
CA GLY A 458 5.29 -17.15 -10.93
C GLY A 458 6.16 -15.93 -11.15
N ILE A 459 7.42 -16.16 -11.53
CA ILE A 459 8.34 -15.11 -11.96
C ILE A 459 8.70 -15.36 -13.42
N ALA A 460 8.56 -14.35 -14.28
CA ALA A 460 9.05 -14.40 -15.65
C ALA A 460 10.05 -13.29 -15.95
N CYS A 461 11.14 -13.62 -16.62
CA CYS A 461 12.13 -12.68 -17.14
C CYS A 461 12.31 -12.93 -18.63
N LEU A 462 11.90 -11.97 -19.47
CA LEU A 462 11.83 -12.14 -20.92
C LEU A 462 12.50 -11.00 -21.69
N GLY A 463 13.41 -11.36 -22.60
CA GLY A 463 13.93 -10.45 -23.62
C GLY A 463 12.95 -10.24 -24.79
N ALA A 464 13.12 -9.12 -25.50
CA ALA A 464 12.18 -8.64 -26.53
C ALA A 464 12.30 -9.36 -27.89
N SER A 465 13.47 -9.92 -28.18
CA SER A 465 13.85 -10.50 -29.47
C SER A 465 15.26 -11.07 -29.37
N TYR A 466 15.63 -11.96 -30.30
CA TYR A 466 16.96 -12.53 -30.54
C TYR A 466 18.08 -11.51 -30.79
N VAL A 467 17.76 -10.22 -30.94
CA VAL A 467 18.76 -9.19 -31.21
C VAL A 467 19.51 -8.85 -29.91
N ALA A 468 20.76 -9.31 -29.82
CA ALA A 468 21.64 -9.27 -28.64
C ALA A 468 21.83 -7.90 -27.94
N GLY A 469 21.40 -6.80 -28.56
CA GLY A 469 21.47 -5.45 -27.99
C GLY A 469 20.45 -5.13 -26.90
N PHE A 470 19.45 -6.00 -26.67
CA PHE A 470 18.28 -5.70 -25.82
C PHE A 470 17.96 -6.78 -24.76
N LEU A 471 18.98 -7.50 -24.30
CA LEU A 471 18.81 -8.54 -23.28
C LEU A 471 18.87 -7.92 -21.88
N PRO A 472 17.90 -8.20 -20.98
CA PRO A 472 17.98 -7.80 -19.59
C PRO A 472 19.23 -8.36 -18.92
N TYR A 473 19.93 -7.57 -18.11
CA TYR A 473 21.09 -8.00 -17.33
C TYR A 473 21.19 -7.28 -16.00
N GLY A 474 21.76 -7.96 -14.99
CA GLY A 474 21.80 -7.47 -13.61
C GLY A 474 20.59 -7.89 -12.78
N ILE A 475 19.95 -9.01 -13.14
CA ILE A 475 18.78 -9.54 -12.42
C ILE A 475 19.26 -10.52 -11.34
N VAL A 476 18.82 -10.29 -10.10
CA VAL A 476 19.00 -11.16 -8.95
C VAL A 476 17.63 -11.60 -8.46
N ILE A 477 17.40 -12.90 -8.37
CA ILE A 477 16.17 -13.50 -7.83
C ILE A 477 16.58 -14.35 -6.64
N SER A 478 16.16 -13.99 -5.43
CA SER A 478 16.57 -14.76 -4.25
C SER A 478 15.53 -14.91 -3.16
N ALA A 479 15.60 -16.03 -2.43
CA ALA A 479 14.75 -16.29 -1.26
C ALA A 479 13.23 -16.18 -1.51
N ASN A 480 12.75 -16.33 -2.75
CA ASN A 480 11.31 -16.27 -3.05
C ASN A 480 10.64 -17.63 -2.83
N SER A 481 9.38 -17.61 -2.40
CA SER A 481 8.50 -18.78 -2.38
C SER A 481 7.48 -18.65 -3.50
N VAL A 482 7.48 -19.59 -4.44
CA VAL A 482 6.64 -19.62 -5.63
C VAL A 482 5.89 -20.93 -5.69
N MET A 483 4.55 -20.88 -5.73
CA MET A 483 3.76 -22.11 -5.75
C MET A 483 2.45 -21.99 -6.52
N LEU A 484 1.95 -23.14 -6.98
CA LEU A 484 0.64 -23.26 -7.63
C LEU A 484 0.52 -22.37 -8.88
N CYS A 485 1.58 -22.24 -9.66
CA CYS A 485 1.53 -21.53 -10.94
C CYS A 485 1.03 -22.47 -12.05
N GLY A 486 0.18 -21.98 -12.97
CA GLY A 486 -0.36 -22.77 -14.07
C GLY A 486 0.70 -23.14 -15.12
N SER A 487 1.74 -22.32 -15.28
CA SER A 487 2.90 -22.57 -16.13
C SER A 487 4.15 -22.88 -15.28
N ALA A 488 5.24 -22.12 -15.45
CA ALA A 488 6.47 -22.33 -14.71
C ALA A 488 6.53 -21.51 -13.42
N GLY A 489 7.11 -22.07 -12.35
CA GLY A 489 7.44 -21.29 -11.16
C GLY A 489 8.39 -20.13 -11.50
N LEU A 490 9.49 -20.45 -12.20
CA LEU A 490 10.42 -19.48 -12.76
C LEU A 490 10.55 -19.70 -14.28
N ASN A 491 10.29 -18.66 -15.08
CA ASN A 491 10.37 -18.68 -16.55
C ASN A 491 11.39 -17.65 -17.03
N VAL A 492 12.52 -18.11 -17.56
CA VAL A 492 13.62 -17.24 -17.99
C VAL A 492 13.86 -17.46 -19.47
N ARG A 493 13.72 -16.40 -20.28
CA ARG A 493 13.99 -16.45 -21.71
C ARG A 493 14.73 -15.22 -22.19
N TYR A 494 15.78 -15.40 -22.98
CA TYR A 494 16.51 -14.28 -23.60
C TYR A 494 16.99 -13.25 -22.56
N VAL A 495 17.65 -13.73 -21.50
CA VAL A 495 18.24 -12.90 -20.45
C VAL A 495 19.76 -13.07 -20.47
N ARG A 496 20.51 -12.02 -20.13
CA ARG A 496 21.97 -12.06 -20.00
C ARG A 496 22.35 -11.80 -18.54
N GLY A 497 22.97 -12.75 -17.85
CA GLY A 497 23.43 -12.51 -16.47
C GLY A 497 22.28 -12.40 -15.46
N LEU A 498 21.73 -13.56 -15.11
CA LEU A 498 20.74 -13.78 -14.06
C LEU A 498 21.41 -14.55 -12.91
N VAL A 499 21.22 -14.08 -11.67
CA VAL A 499 21.58 -14.81 -10.46
C VAL A 499 20.29 -15.27 -9.79
N CYS A 500 20.17 -16.57 -9.51
CA CYS A 500 18.97 -17.15 -8.89
C CYS A 500 19.39 -18.02 -7.70
N THR A 501 19.10 -17.61 -6.46
CA THR A 501 19.60 -18.30 -5.24
C THR A 501 18.53 -18.46 -4.16
N GLY A 502 18.42 -19.66 -3.58
CA GLY A 502 17.53 -19.89 -2.42
C GLY A 502 16.03 -19.71 -2.68
N ASN A 503 15.59 -19.79 -3.94
CA ASN A 503 14.17 -19.75 -4.30
C ASN A 503 13.55 -21.14 -4.18
N MET A 504 12.33 -21.20 -3.65
CA MET A 504 11.52 -22.40 -3.55
C MET A 504 10.38 -22.31 -4.57
N ALA A 505 10.42 -23.13 -5.61
CA ALA A 505 9.34 -23.27 -6.59
C ALA A 505 8.73 -24.68 -6.47
N THR A 506 7.42 -24.77 -6.24
CA THR A 506 6.73 -26.06 -6.04
C THR A 506 5.32 -26.09 -6.64
N ALA A 507 4.82 -27.29 -6.95
CA ALA A 507 3.45 -27.51 -7.40
C ALA A 507 3.02 -26.64 -8.60
N ASN A 508 3.92 -26.47 -9.58
CA ASN A 508 3.65 -25.70 -10.80
C ASN A 508 3.19 -26.63 -11.94
N GLY A 509 2.27 -26.15 -12.77
CA GLY A 509 1.57 -26.96 -13.77
C GLY A 509 2.45 -27.43 -14.93
N PHE A 510 3.47 -26.66 -15.32
CA PHE A 510 4.37 -27.03 -16.41
C PHE A 510 5.77 -27.44 -15.93
N ALA A 511 6.44 -26.57 -15.19
CA ALA A 511 7.78 -26.84 -14.65
C ALA A 511 8.05 -25.96 -13.43
N ASP A 512 8.92 -26.37 -12.52
CA ASP A 512 9.38 -25.42 -11.50
C ASP A 512 10.33 -24.37 -12.10
N LEU A 513 11.11 -24.77 -13.10
CA LEU A 513 12.07 -23.92 -13.81
C LEU A 513 12.02 -24.17 -15.33
N TYR A 514 11.70 -23.13 -16.08
CA TYR A 514 11.80 -23.08 -17.53
C TYR A 514 12.90 -22.11 -17.95
N ILE A 515 13.88 -22.58 -18.72
CA ILE A 515 14.98 -21.76 -19.24
C ILE A 515 15.09 -21.97 -20.73
N ASP A 516 15.00 -20.88 -21.48
CA ASP A 516 15.13 -20.87 -22.94
C ASP A 516 16.13 -19.80 -23.37
N GLU A 517 17.10 -20.19 -24.20
CA GLU A 517 18.16 -19.34 -24.75
C GLU A 517 18.71 -18.23 -23.82
N VAL A 518 19.56 -18.60 -22.87
CA VAL A 518 20.30 -17.66 -22.02
C VAL A 518 21.71 -17.48 -22.60
N SER A 519 21.99 -16.30 -23.17
CA SER A 519 23.36 -15.97 -23.60
C SER A 519 24.18 -15.46 -22.42
N GLY A 520 25.15 -16.25 -21.98
CA GLY A 520 26.01 -15.94 -20.81
C GLY A 520 25.81 -16.96 -19.68
N SER A 521 26.87 -17.26 -18.93
CA SER A 521 26.82 -18.27 -17.88
C SER A 521 25.74 -17.91 -16.86
N VAL A 522 24.71 -18.75 -16.72
CA VAL A 522 24.01 -18.87 -15.44
C VAL A 522 25.11 -19.32 -14.47
N ALA A 523 25.65 -18.39 -13.69
CA ALA A 523 26.59 -18.76 -12.63
C ALA A 523 25.82 -19.70 -11.70
N SER A 524 26.14 -20.98 -11.82
CA SER A 524 25.52 -22.06 -11.09
C SER A 524 25.65 -21.81 -9.60
N ASN A 525 24.56 -21.43 -8.94
CA ASN A 525 24.37 -21.56 -7.50
C ASN A 525 22.90 -21.90 -7.23
N THR A 526 22.63 -23.20 -7.15
CA THR A 526 21.49 -23.89 -6.56
C THR A 526 20.14 -23.14 -6.53
N VAL A 527 19.32 -23.34 -7.57
CA VAL A 527 17.87 -23.21 -7.42
C VAL A 527 17.43 -24.39 -6.56
N VAL A 528 17.28 -24.22 -5.25
CA VAL A 528 16.82 -25.29 -4.35
C VAL A 528 15.30 -25.40 -4.45
N CYS A 529 14.81 -26.10 -5.47
CA CYS A 529 13.43 -26.60 -5.47
C CYS A 529 13.38 -27.78 -4.49
N LYS A 530 13.15 -27.51 -3.20
CA LYS A 530 12.92 -28.55 -2.20
C LYS A 530 11.53 -29.16 -2.42
N TYR A 531 11.49 -30.38 -2.94
CA TYR A 531 10.43 -31.32 -2.56
C TYR A 531 10.95 -32.22 -1.44
N PRO A 532 10.15 -32.52 -0.41
CA PRO A 532 10.26 -33.81 0.26
C PRO A 532 9.59 -34.84 -0.66
N VAL A 533 10.33 -35.43 -1.60
CA VAL A 533 9.92 -36.69 -2.22
C VAL A 533 10.72 -37.77 -1.48
N ALA A 534 10.07 -38.48 -0.56
CA ALA A 534 10.46 -39.87 -0.39
C ALA A 534 10.18 -40.53 -1.75
N ASP A 535 11.11 -41.32 -2.28
CA ASP A 535 11.05 -41.91 -3.64
C ASP A 535 9.72 -42.61 -3.98
N ARG A 536 8.88 -42.86 -2.96
CA ARG A 536 7.50 -43.36 -3.06
C ARG A 536 6.60 -42.60 -2.08
N VAL A 537 5.49 -42.06 -2.57
CA VAL A 537 4.43 -41.47 -1.74
C VAL A 537 3.14 -42.26 -1.94
N THR A 538 2.45 -42.59 -0.85
CA THR A 538 1.12 -43.20 -0.88
C THR A 538 0.09 -42.17 -0.44
N LEU A 539 -0.85 -41.82 -1.31
CA LEU A 539 -1.95 -40.90 -1.00
C LEU A 539 -3.27 -41.60 -1.33
N GLY A 540 -4.15 -41.78 -0.34
CA GLY A 540 -5.44 -42.45 -0.53
C GLY A 540 -5.33 -43.93 -0.94
N GLY A 541 -4.28 -44.63 -0.53
CA GLY A 541 -4.02 -46.04 -0.92
C GLY A 541 -3.39 -46.21 -2.30
N ILE A 542 -3.14 -45.12 -3.04
CA ILE A 542 -2.54 -45.13 -4.37
C ILE A 542 -1.06 -44.76 -4.26
N LYS A 543 -0.18 -45.59 -4.83
CA LYS A 543 1.28 -45.38 -4.85
C LYS A 543 1.70 -44.57 -6.08
N TYR A 544 2.45 -43.49 -5.82
CA TYR A 544 3.07 -42.64 -6.82
C TYR A 544 4.59 -42.86 -6.80
N GLU A 545 5.18 -43.06 -7.98
CA GLU A 545 6.63 -43.24 -8.16
C GLU A 545 7.14 -42.22 -9.18
N ALA A 546 8.30 -41.60 -8.89
CA ALA A 546 9.00 -40.74 -9.85
C ALA A 546 9.70 -41.63 -10.87
N LYS A 547 9.20 -41.67 -12.11
CA LYS A 547 9.85 -42.42 -13.20
C LYS A 547 10.54 -41.48 -14.18
N LYS A 548 11.77 -41.86 -14.55
CA LYS A 548 12.46 -41.28 -15.70
C LYS A 548 11.77 -41.73 -16.97
N ARG A 549 11.11 -40.83 -17.69
CA ARG A 549 10.48 -41.13 -18.98
C ARG A 549 11.37 -40.61 -20.11
N HIS A 550 11.82 -41.53 -20.95
CA HIS A 550 12.47 -41.19 -22.20
C HIS A 550 11.36 -40.91 -23.23
N LEU A 551 11.28 -39.68 -23.75
CA LEU A 551 10.30 -39.34 -24.79
C LEU A 551 10.81 -39.89 -26.13
N SER A 552 10.27 -41.04 -26.57
CA SER A 552 10.61 -41.60 -27.88
C SER A 552 9.76 -41.00 -29.01
N ALA A 553 10.42 -40.18 -29.84
CA ALA A 553 10.33 -40.02 -31.31
C ALA A 553 8.99 -39.97 -32.08
N ALA A 554 7.80 -40.08 -31.49
CA ALA A 554 6.56 -40.01 -32.28
C ALA A 554 6.12 -38.57 -32.60
N ASP A 555 6.37 -37.60 -31.70
CA ASP A 555 5.88 -36.20 -31.85
C ASP A 555 7.00 -35.14 -31.85
N THR A 556 8.27 -35.55 -31.90
CA THR A 556 9.42 -34.64 -31.95
C THR A 556 10.26 -34.92 -33.19
N LYS A 557 10.69 -33.86 -33.89
CA LYS A 557 11.58 -33.93 -35.07
C LYS A 557 12.73 -34.94 -34.84
N PRO A 558 13.15 -35.70 -35.87
CA PRO A 558 14.25 -36.66 -35.75
C PRO A 558 15.51 -35.99 -35.20
N GLY A 559 16.06 -36.51 -34.10
CA GLY A 559 17.34 -36.07 -33.52
C GLY A 559 17.28 -35.36 -32.15
N VAL A 560 16.12 -35.29 -31.49
CA VAL A 560 15.98 -34.67 -30.15
C VAL A 560 15.81 -35.74 -29.07
N ASN A 561 16.80 -35.89 -28.20
CA ASN A 561 16.69 -36.68 -26.97
C ASN A 561 16.39 -35.73 -25.80
N ALA A 562 15.27 -35.93 -25.10
CA ALA A 562 14.95 -35.23 -23.86
C ALA A 562 14.56 -36.25 -22.78
N ASP A 563 15.24 -36.19 -21.64
CA ASP A 563 14.87 -36.92 -20.43
C ASP A 563 13.94 -36.03 -19.59
N CYS A 564 12.71 -36.46 -19.34
CA CYS A 564 11.82 -35.81 -18.38
C CYS A 564 11.51 -36.77 -17.21
N TRP A 565 11.40 -36.23 -16.00
CA TRP A 565 10.92 -36.97 -14.84
C TRP A 565 9.42 -36.73 -14.73
N THR A 566 8.63 -37.81 -14.80
CA THR A 566 7.17 -37.77 -14.67
C THR A 566 6.75 -38.57 -13.45
N VAL A 567 5.77 -38.05 -12.71
CA VAL A 567 5.09 -38.83 -11.67
C VAL A 567 4.09 -39.73 -12.36
N VAL A 568 4.26 -41.05 -12.23
CA VAL A 568 3.39 -42.04 -12.88
C VAL A 568 2.59 -42.75 -11.80
N GLN A 569 1.26 -42.79 -11.96
CA GLN A 569 0.39 -43.63 -11.16
C GLN A 569 0.67 -45.09 -11.52
N THR A 570 1.12 -45.89 -10.55
CA THR A 570 1.33 -47.33 -10.78
C THR A 570 -0.02 -48.04 -10.67
N SER A 571 -0.37 -48.84 -11.68
CA SER A 571 -1.68 -49.53 -11.78
C SER A 571 -1.72 -50.88 -11.07
N GLU A 572 -0.70 -51.23 -10.30
CA GLU A 572 -0.60 -52.54 -9.65
C GLU A 572 -1.19 -52.50 -8.24
N THR A 573 -2.38 -53.05 -8.12
CA THR A 573 -2.70 -53.84 -6.92
C THR A 573 -2.03 -55.19 -7.13
N LEU A 574 -0.94 -55.47 -6.42
CA LEU A 574 -0.31 -56.78 -6.40
C LEU A 574 -0.17 -57.31 -4.96
N PRO A 575 -0.20 -58.65 -4.81
CA PRO A 575 -0.59 -59.34 -3.59
C PRO A 575 0.52 -59.43 -2.54
N GLU A 576 0.08 -59.69 -1.32
CA GLU A 576 0.84 -59.99 -0.11
C GLU A 576 2.16 -60.74 -0.39
N TRP A 577 3.29 -60.16 0.01
CA TRP A 577 4.52 -60.90 0.27
C TRP A 577 5.21 -60.42 1.55
N HIS A 578 5.23 -61.39 2.47
CA HIS A 578 6.07 -61.69 3.62
C HIS A 578 7.21 -60.74 4.02
N GLU A 579 7.18 -60.44 5.32
CA GLU A 579 8.31 -60.07 6.17
C GLU A 579 9.39 -61.16 6.07
N ASP A 580 10.59 -60.82 5.61
CA ASP A 580 11.86 -61.26 6.20
C ASP A 580 13.07 -60.69 5.41
N GLU A 581 14.04 -60.20 6.18
CA GLU A 581 15.45 -59.91 5.84
C GLU A 581 15.80 -58.78 4.84
N VAL A 582 16.18 -57.61 5.39
CA VAL A 582 17.21 -56.75 4.77
C VAL A 582 18.21 -56.27 5.83
N TYR A 583 19.44 -56.78 5.73
CA TYR A 583 20.64 -56.20 6.36
C TYR A 583 20.91 -54.80 5.77
N ALA A 584 20.95 -53.78 6.62
CA ALA A 584 21.40 -52.44 6.26
C ALA A 584 22.93 -52.31 6.45
N PRO A 585 23.68 -51.83 5.46
CA PRO A 585 24.91 -51.10 5.72
C PRO A 585 24.61 -49.60 5.85
N VAL A 586 25.11 -49.02 6.94
CA VAL A 586 25.18 -47.60 7.24
C VAL A 586 25.86 -46.86 6.07
N LEU A 587 25.15 -45.94 5.41
CA LEU A 587 25.73 -44.97 4.48
C LEU A 587 25.24 -43.55 4.83
N ALA A 588 26.21 -42.64 4.90
CA ALA A 588 26.06 -41.22 5.21
C ALA A 588 25.15 -40.47 4.21
N PRO A 589 24.57 -39.31 4.58
CA PRO A 589 23.59 -38.64 3.74
C PRO A 589 24.28 -37.99 2.53
N SER A 590 24.16 -38.62 1.36
CA SER A 590 24.55 -38.02 0.07
C SER A 590 23.39 -37.25 -0.55
N THR A 591 23.70 -36.03 -0.93
CA THR A 591 22.94 -35.03 -1.68
C THR A 591 22.28 -35.59 -2.95
N TYR A 592 20.94 -35.58 -3.05
CA TYR A 592 20.22 -35.68 -4.33
C TYR A 592 18.92 -34.86 -4.30
N GLY A 593 18.74 -33.98 -5.28
CA GLY A 593 17.47 -33.31 -5.60
C GLY A 593 17.27 -33.37 -7.12
N ILE A 594 16.16 -33.95 -7.54
CA ILE A 594 15.78 -34.13 -8.96
C ILE A 594 15.06 -32.87 -9.43
N TYR A 595 15.45 -32.35 -10.60
CA TYR A 595 14.85 -31.17 -11.25
C TYR A 595 14.13 -31.57 -12.54
N SER A 596 13.01 -30.91 -12.84
CA SER A 596 12.45 -30.88 -14.18
C SER A 596 12.93 -29.61 -14.90
N ILE A 597 14.09 -29.69 -15.56
CA ILE A 597 14.60 -28.62 -16.43
C ILE A 597 14.18 -28.95 -17.86
N TYR A 598 13.38 -28.09 -18.47
CA TYR A 598 13.02 -28.19 -19.89
C TYR A 598 13.84 -27.19 -20.71
N ARG A 599 14.51 -27.68 -21.76
CA ARG A 599 15.22 -26.87 -22.78
C ARG A 599 14.81 -27.31 -24.18
N PRO A 600 14.11 -26.49 -24.97
CA PRO A 600 13.85 -26.80 -26.36
C PRO A 600 15.06 -26.42 -27.26
N GLY A 601 15.64 -27.39 -27.98
CA GLY A 601 16.32 -27.11 -29.26
C GLY A 601 17.79 -26.64 -29.32
N GLY A 602 18.60 -26.67 -28.26
CA GLY A 602 20.01 -26.23 -28.32
C GLY A 602 21.03 -27.33 -28.65
N THR A 603 21.91 -27.10 -29.63
CA THR A 603 23.15 -27.87 -29.84
C THR A 603 24.03 -27.77 -28.59
N ALA A 604 24.56 -28.91 -28.12
CA ALA A 604 25.45 -28.95 -26.97
C ALA A 604 26.68 -28.05 -27.19
N VAL A 605 26.82 -26.98 -26.41
CA VAL A 605 28.05 -26.19 -26.36
C VAL A 605 29.08 -27.02 -25.59
N SER A 606 30.02 -27.63 -26.31
CA SER A 606 31.20 -28.26 -25.71
C SER A 606 32.18 -27.19 -25.22
N GLY A 607 31.88 -26.58 -24.08
CA GLY A 607 32.85 -25.82 -23.30
C GLY A 607 33.60 -26.79 -22.40
N LYS A 608 34.92 -26.93 -22.61
CA LYS A 608 35.81 -27.81 -21.84
C LYS A 608 35.58 -27.66 -20.33
N ARG A 609 35.30 -28.79 -19.68
CA ARG A 609 35.35 -28.97 -18.22
C ARG A 609 36.80 -29.02 -17.76
N SER A 610 37.23 -27.99 -17.08
CA SER A 610 38.37 -28.00 -16.17
C SER A 610 38.19 -26.79 -15.26
N ASP A 611 38.41 -26.99 -13.96
CA ASP A 611 38.33 -26.02 -12.86
C ASP A 611 36.99 -26.02 -12.11
N LEU A 612 36.69 -27.17 -11.49
CA LEU A 612 35.88 -27.24 -10.29
C LEU A 612 36.86 -27.32 -9.08
N LEU A 613 37.46 -26.18 -8.74
CA LEU A 613 38.19 -26.01 -7.48
C LEU A 613 37.21 -25.45 -6.45
N LEU A 614 36.81 -26.33 -5.53
CA LEU A 614 36.16 -25.97 -4.27
C LEU A 614 37.22 -25.27 -3.40
N ASP A 615 37.34 -23.95 -3.51
CA ASP A 615 37.99 -23.17 -2.46
C ASP A 615 36.98 -22.99 -1.31
N LEU A 616 37.08 -23.93 -0.37
CA LEU A 616 36.73 -23.73 1.04
C LEU A 616 37.67 -22.66 1.60
N ASN A 617 37.31 -21.39 1.46
CA ASN A 617 37.93 -20.31 2.22
C ASN A 617 36.86 -19.42 2.86
N HIS A 618 36.65 -19.70 4.15
CA HIS A 618 36.59 -18.70 5.21
C HIS A 618 35.85 -17.39 4.90
N VAL A 619 34.59 -17.29 5.33
CA VAL A 619 33.96 -16.02 5.69
C VAL A 619 33.43 -16.17 7.11
N GLU A 620 34.28 -15.89 8.09
CA GLU A 620 33.84 -15.43 9.40
C GLU A 620 33.32 -14.00 9.26
N GLY A 621 32.18 -13.71 9.89
CA GLY A 621 31.74 -12.35 10.21
C GLY A 621 30.92 -11.61 9.16
N VAL A 622 29.63 -11.97 9.00
CA VAL A 622 28.57 -10.99 8.69
C VAL A 622 27.29 -11.38 9.43
N ASP A 623 26.84 -10.50 10.31
CA ASP A 623 25.58 -10.58 11.07
C ASP A 623 24.36 -10.78 10.15
N ASN A 624 23.72 -11.95 10.25
CA ASN A 624 22.44 -12.24 9.58
C ASN A 624 21.25 -11.92 10.50
N SER A 625 21.15 -10.67 10.96
CA SER A 625 19.94 -10.19 11.65
C SER A 625 18.87 -9.73 10.65
N ASN A 626 18.32 -10.66 9.85
CA ASN A 626 17.11 -10.39 9.05
C ASN A 626 15.93 -11.17 9.62
N ARG A 627 15.11 -10.45 10.39
CA ARG A 627 13.89 -10.91 11.08
C ARG A 627 12.82 -11.37 10.07
N LEU A 628 12.76 -12.67 9.81
CA LEU A 628 11.54 -13.32 9.30
C LEU A 628 10.48 -13.27 10.40
N SER A 629 9.53 -12.34 10.27
CA SER A 629 8.39 -12.24 11.17
C SER A 629 7.09 -12.35 10.39
N ASN A 630 6.32 -13.43 10.69
CA ASN A 630 4.90 -13.67 10.36
C ASN A 630 4.58 -14.82 9.39
N VAL A 631 5.11 -16.02 9.67
CA VAL A 631 4.48 -17.27 9.22
C VAL A 631 4.39 -18.20 10.43
N ASN A 632 3.18 -18.66 10.78
CA ASN A 632 2.98 -19.79 11.69
C ASN A 632 3.46 -21.04 10.96
N LEU A 633 4.76 -21.34 11.10
CA LEU A 633 5.36 -22.55 10.53
C LEU A 633 4.99 -23.71 11.44
N VAL A 634 4.21 -24.66 10.93
CA VAL A 634 4.11 -25.99 11.54
C VAL A 634 5.48 -26.64 11.40
N ARG A 635 6.18 -26.90 12.51
CA ARG A 635 7.54 -27.47 12.51
C ARG A 635 7.49 -28.91 13.00
N LYS A 636 8.03 -29.83 12.22
CA LYS A 636 8.18 -31.24 12.58
C LYS A 636 9.62 -31.47 13.05
N LEU A 637 9.80 -32.02 14.25
CA LEU A 637 11.09 -32.49 14.74
C LEU A 637 11.56 -33.64 13.86
N VAL A 638 12.87 -33.78 13.63
CA VAL A 638 13.43 -34.97 12.99
C VAL A 638 14.46 -35.59 13.93
N GLY A 639 14.25 -36.84 14.34
CA GLY A 639 15.22 -37.59 15.17
C GLY A 639 15.18 -37.35 16.69
N GLY A 640 14.05 -36.89 17.26
CA GLY A 640 13.81 -36.90 18.71
C GLY A 640 14.57 -35.86 19.55
N THR A 641 15.42 -35.02 18.96
CA THR A 641 16.02 -33.86 19.64
C THR A 641 15.49 -32.55 19.06
N ALA A 642 15.13 -31.62 19.93
CA ALA A 642 14.67 -30.29 19.52
C ALA A 642 15.80 -29.53 18.80
N PRO A 643 15.53 -28.85 17.66
CA PRO A 643 16.50 -27.92 17.09
C PRO A 643 16.73 -26.79 18.09
N THR A 644 17.85 -26.87 18.80
CA THR A 644 18.22 -25.93 19.86
C THR A 644 18.65 -24.59 19.26
N GLY A 645 18.25 -23.48 19.86
CA GLY A 645 18.73 -22.14 19.46
C GLY A 645 17.83 -21.38 18.49
N LEU A 646 16.63 -21.89 18.17
CA LEU A 646 15.68 -21.19 17.32
C LEU A 646 14.71 -20.34 18.14
N PRO A 647 14.40 -19.09 17.71
CA PRO A 647 13.32 -18.31 18.30
C PRO A 647 11.97 -18.93 17.96
N VAL A 648 11.11 -19.02 18.98
CA VAL A 648 9.72 -19.51 18.91
C VAL A 648 8.76 -18.46 19.48
N ARG A 649 7.53 -18.42 18.98
CA ARG A 649 6.47 -17.51 19.41
C ARG A 649 5.39 -18.26 20.19
N ALA A 650 4.68 -17.54 21.05
CA ALA A 650 3.47 -18.07 21.66
C ALA A 650 2.49 -18.53 20.57
N GLY A 651 2.02 -19.78 20.65
CA GLY A 651 1.17 -20.44 19.67
C GLY A 651 1.90 -21.33 18.66
N ASP A 652 3.24 -21.25 18.57
CA ASP A 652 4.00 -22.14 17.67
C ASP A 652 3.90 -23.59 18.16
N LYS A 653 3.49 -24.51 17.27
CA LYS A 653 3.42 -25.95 17.55
C LYS A 653 4.65 -26.66 16.99
N ILE A 654 5.25 -27.51 17.82
CA ILE A 654 6.40 -28.36 17.50
C ILE A 654 5.96 -29.82 17.67
N TYR A 655 5.92 -30.58 16.57
CA TYR A 655 5.52 -31.98 16.58
C TYR A 655 6.72 -32.90 16.78
N TYR A 656 6.57 -33.96 17.57
CA TYR A 656 7.58 -35.02 17.68
C TYR A 656 7.60 -35.87 16.40
N ASP A 657 8.79 -36.31 15.97
CA ASP A 657 8.91 -37.05 14.70
C ASP A 657 8.38 -38.49 14.78
N ALA A 658 8.51 -39.10 15.95
CA ALA A 658 8.15 -40.47 16.25
C ALA A 658 7.58 -40.56 17.68
N PRO A 659 6.38 -40.03 17.92
CA PRO A 659 5.77 -40.13 19.23
C PRO A 659 5.36 -41.59 19.50
N VAL A 660 5.58 -42.07 20.72
CA VAL A 660 5.36 -43.47 21.12
C VAL A 660 4.03 -43.62 21.85
N SER A 661 3.46 -44.83 21.87
CA SER A 661 2.25 -45.12 22.67
C SER A 661 2.46 -44.67 24.12
N GLY A 662 1.54 -43.86 24.66
CA GLY A 662 1.66 -43.27 25.99
C GLY A 662 2.43 -41.93 26.08
N SER A 663 2.92 -41.35 24.97
CA SER A 663 3.54 -40.01 24.94
C SER A 663 2.64 -38.92 24.35
N SER A 664 3.12 -37.68 24.29
CA SER A 664 2.46 -36.57 23.58
C SER A 664 2.84 -36.54 22.10
N GLU A 665 2.00 -35.94 21.25
CA GLU A 665 2.17 -35.75 19.81
C GLU A 665 3.14 -34.59 19.51
N GLY A 666 3.19 -33.60 20.40
CA GLY A 666 4.07 -32.45 20.30
C GLY A 666 3.92 -31.49 21.45
N ARG A 667 4.53 -30.30 21.33
CA ARG A 667 4.45 -29.22 22.30
C ARG A 667 4.11 -27.88 21.65
N ILE A 668 3.33 -27.06 22.33
CA ILE A 668 2.94 -25.71 21.92
C ILE A 668 3.67 -24.68 22.80
N CYS A 669 4.23 -23.66 22.18
CA CYS A 669 4.88 -22.57 22.89
C CYS A 669 3.82 -21.67 23.54
N LEU A 670 3.89 -21.46 24.85
CA LEU A 670 3.00 -20.58 25.61
C LEU A 670 3.55 -19.14 25.69
N PHE A 671 4.87 -19.01 25.82
CA PHE A 671 5.56 -17.73 25.93
C PHE A 671 6.72 -17.67 24.95
N LYS A 672 6.76 -16.60 24.16
CA LYS A 672 7.83 -16.36 23.17
C LYS A 672 9.21 -16.45 23.83
N GLY A 673 10.20 -16.96 23.10
CA GLY A 673 11.58 -17.04 23.56
C GLY A 673 12.42 -17.94 22.66
N VAL A 674 13.60 -18.32 23.14
CA VAL A 674 14.49 -19.26 22.44
C VAL A 674 14.36 -20.64 23.08
N ASP A 675 14.17 -21.65 22.24
CA ASP A 675 14.16 -23.07 22.63
C ASP A 675 15.61 -23.56 22.72
N THR A 676 16.30 -23.25 23.81
CA THR A 676 17.68 -23.74 24.06
C THR A 676 17.76 -24.40 25.43
N PRO A 677 18.20 -25.68 25.52
CA PRO A 677 18.57 -26.28 26.78
C PRO A 677 19.82 -25.56 27.31
N ALA A 678 19.64 -24.78 28.36
CA ALA A 678 20.73 -24.11 29.08
C ALA A 678 20.51 -24.31 30.58
N ALA A 679 21.57 -24.69 31.29
CA ALA A 679 21.51 -24.91 32.73
C ALA A 679 21.09 -23.64 33.46
N ALA A 680 20.36 -23.78 34.57
CA ALA A 680 20.06 -22.67 35.45
C ALA A 680 21.37 -22.03 35.94
N TRP A 681 21.39 -20.70 36.04
CA TRP A 681 22.51 -19.99 36.63
C TRP A 681 22.64 -20.39 38.10
N GLY A 682 23.86 -20.67 38.53
CA GLY A 682 24.22 -20.88 39.93
C GLY A 682 25.57 -20.22 40.21
N GLY A 683 25.75 -19.68 41.42
CA GLY A 683 27.01 -19.05 41.83
C GLY A 683 28.12 -20.06 42.06
N GLY A 684 29.39 -19.66 41.85
CA GLY A 684 30.56 -20.51 42.05
C GLY A 684 30.79 -21.58 40.98
N GLN A 685 30.14 -21.47 39.81
CA GLN A 685 30.23 -22.43 38.72
C GLN A 685 31.23 -21.97 37.67
N THR A 686 32.13 -22.84 37.25
CA THR A 686 33.02 -22.54 36.11
C THR A 686 32.23 -22.56 34.81
N VAL A 687 32.38 -21.52 33.99
CA VAL A 687 31.74 -21.38 32.69
C VAL A 687 32.74 -20.98 31.61
N ALA A 688 32.62 -21.58 30.43
CA ALA A 688 33.44 -21.27 29.26
C ALA A 688 32.84 -20.12 28.42
N ILE A 689 33.64 -19.48 27.56
CA ILE A 689 33.13 -18.51 26.58
C ILE A 689 32.12 -19.21 25.66
N GLY A 690 30.98 -18.57 25.39
CA GLY A 690 29.87 -19.10 24.61
C GLY A 690 28.93 -20.02 25.41
N GLU A 691 29.25 -20.34 26.67
CA GLU A 691 28.38 -21.15 27.51
C GLU A 691 27.15 -20.36 27.94
N ARG A 692 25.98 -21.00 27.86
CA ARG A 692 24.69 -20.36 28.13
C ARG A 692 24.14 -20.75 29.51
N ARG A 693 23.50 -19.79 30.17
CA ARG A 693 22.81 -19.97 31.45
C ARG A 693 21.44 -19.30 31.44
N THR A 694 20.50 -19.84 32.19
CA THR A 694 19.17 -19.25 32.38
C THR A 694 19.00 -18.66 33.78
N ASN A 695 18.43 -17.46 33.87
CA ASN A 695 18.06 -16.85 35.15
C ASN A 695 16.75 -16.08 34.99
N ALA A 696 15.78 -16.31 35.89
CA ALA A 696 14.48 -15.63 35.90
C ALA A 696 13.78 -15.56 34.52
N GLY A 697 13.80 -16.66 33.75
CA GLY A 697 13.18 -16.74 32.43
C GLY A 697 13.95 -16.04 31.30
N LYS A 698 15.20 -15.63 31.53
CA LYS A 698 16.10 -15.02 30.55
C LYS A 698 17.28 -15.93 30.25
N LEU A 699 17.79 -15.87 29.03
CA LEU A 699 18.93 -16.60 28.52
C LEU A 699 20.13 -15.65 28.37
N TYR A 700 21.26 -16.04 28.95
CA TYR A 700 22.51 -15.30 28.92
C TYR A 700 23.61 -16.16 28.32
N GLU A 701 24.56 -15.53 27.63
CA GLU A 701 25.75 -16.16 27.06
C GLU A 701 27.02 -15.53 27.65
N ALA A 702 27.95 -16.36 28.11
CA ALA A 702 29.22 -15.90 28.67
C ALA A 702 30.13 -15.37 27.57
N VAL A 703 30.41 -14.06 27.59
CA VAL A 703 31.35 -13.39 26.67
C VAL A 703 32.80 -13.59 27.12
N GLN A 704 33.01 -13.85 28.41
CA GLN A 704 34.30 -14.11 29.03
C GLN A 704 34.19 -15.34 29.93
N ALA A 705 35.12 -16.29 29.82
CA ALA A 705 35.17 -17.46 30.71
C ALA A 705 35.55 -17.05 32.13
N GLY A 706 35.04 -17.77 33.13
CA GLY A 706 35.31 -17.49 34.53
C GLY A 706 34.52 -18.40 35.48
N THR A 707 34.56 -18.08 36.77
CA THR A 707 33.69 -18.70 37.78
C THR A 707 32.58 -17.73 38.11
N THR A 708 31.31 -18.13 37.98
CA THR A 708 30.16 -17.26 38.21
C THR A 708 30.19 -16.62 39.60
N GLY A 709 29.85 -15.34 39.67
CA GLY A 709 29.79 -14.58 40.91
C GLY A 709 28.62 -14.96 41.82
N THR A 710 28.40 -14.19 42.89
CA THR A 710 27.24 -14.39 43.78
C THR A 710 25.96 -13.73 43.28
N THR A 711 26.06 -12.82 42.30
CA THR A 711 24.92 -12.07 41.74
C THR A 711 24.57 -12.59 40.35
N ALA A 712 23.35 -13.10 40.19
CA ALA A 712 22.87 -13.58 38.91
C ALA A 712 22.64 -12.44 37.90
N PRO A 713 22.86 -12.64 36.59
CA PRO A 713 22.57 -11.63 35.57
C PRO A 713 21.06 -11.41 35.44
N VAL A 714 20.62 -10.15 35.43
CA VAL A 714 19.18 -9.76 35.32
C VAL A 714 18.89 -8.72 34.23
N HIS A 715 19.92 -8.23 33.54
CA HIS A 715 19.80 -7.20 32.50
C HIS A 715 19.10 -7.73 31.24
N THR A 716 18.66 -6.82 30.37
CA THR A 716 17.92 -7.13 29.12
C THR A 716 18.58 -6.54 27.88
N SER A 717 19.79 -5.99 28.01
CA SER A 717 20.58 -5.44 26.89
C SER A 717 22.01 -5.19 27.34
N GLY A 718 22.95 -5.27 26.39
CA GLY A 718 24.37 -5.04 26.64
C GLY A 718 25.05 -6.18 27.41
N ASN A 719 26.29 -5.94 27.82
CA ASN A 719 27.10 -6.88 28.58
C ASN A 719 27.18 -6.44 30.04
N VAL A 720 26.96 -7.36 30.98
CA VAL A 720 27.08 -7.08 32.43
C VAL A 720 27.94 -8.15 33.09
N SER A 721 28.92 -7.71 33.90
CA SER A 721 29.76 -8.60 34.69
C SER A 721 29.08 -9.02 35.99
N ASP A 722 29.20 -10.29 36.36
CA ASP A 722 28.83 -10.80 37.69
C ASP A 722 30.00 -10.76 38.70
N GLY A 723 31.13 -10.16 38.30
CA GLY A 723 32.36 -10.04 39.08
C GLY A 723 33.53 -10.82 38.47
N ALA A 724 33.25 -11.94 37.80
CA ALA A 724 34.28 -12.78 37.17
C ALA A 724 33.90 -13.28 35.76
N VAL A 725 32.61 -13.29 35.42
CA VAL A 725 32.08 -13.63 34.10
C VAL A 725 31.32 -12.44 33.54
N VAL A 726 31.56 -12.13 32.27
CA VAL A 726 30.77 -11.11 31.54
C VAL A 726 29.65 -11.82 30.78
N TRP A 727 28.41 -11.43 31.06
CA TRP A 727 27.21 -12.01 30.46
C TRP A 727 26.62 -11.07 29.42
N SER A 728 26.31 -11.60 28.25
CA SER A 728 25.48 -10.94 27.24
C SER A 728 24.06 -11.48 27.31
N PHE A 729 23.06 -10.60 27.32
CA PHE A 729 21.66 -10.99 27.20
C PHE A 729 21.35 -11.47 25.78
N VAL A 730 20.86 -12.71 25.65
CA VAL A 730 20.48 -13.30 24.36
C VAL A 730 19.00 -13.04 24.07
N ASP A 731 18.10 -13.61 24.90
CA ASP A 731 16.65 -13.43 24.80
C ASP A 731 15.95 -13.99 26.06
N THR A 732 14.63 -14.07 26.05
CA THR A 732 13.78 -14.83 26.98
C THR A 732 13.77 -16.32 26.65
N VAL A 733 13.60 -17.18 27.66
CA VAL A 733 13.47 -18.64 27.48
C VAL A 733 12.03 -18.96 27.10
N ALA A 734 11.85 -19.74 26.04
CA ALA A 734 10.52 -20.17 25.64
C ALA A 734 9.93 -21.16 26.65
N ILE A 735 8.62 -21.06 26.90
CA ILE A 735 7.87 -21.99 27.75
C ILE A 735 6.92 -22.79 26.87
N PHE A 736 6.87 -24.10 27.06
CA PHE A 736 6.05 -25.00 26.25
C PHE A 736 5.06 -25.79 27.11
N GLU A 737 3.94 -26.19 26.49
CA GLU A 737 2.97 -27.13 27.00
C GLU A 737 2.84 -28.31 26.03
N GLU A 738 2.81 -29.53 26.53
CA GLU A 738 2.64 -30.73 25.70
C GLU A 738 1.19 -30.88 25.22
N PHE A 739 0.97 -31.34 23.98
CA PHE A 739 -0.36 -31.61 23.43
C PHE A 739 -0.43 -32.95 22.70
N GLY A 740 -1.66 -33.46 22.56
CA GLY A 740 -1.95 -34.68 21.80
C GLY A 740 -1.46 -35.95 22.49
N GLN A 741 -2.03 -36.31 23.64
CA GLN A 741 -1.71 -37.60 24.26
C GLN A 741 -2.07 -38.76 23.32
N ILE A 742 -1.11 -39.65 23.10
CA ILE A 742 -1.28 -40.89 22.36
C ILE A 742 -1.72 -41.96 23.35
N GLY A 743 -2.91 -42.50 23.15
CA GLY A 743 -3.47 -43.57 23.99
C GLY A 743 -2.49 -44.75 24.11
N VAL A 744 -2.44 -45.36 25.29
CA VAL A 744 -1.51 -46.45 25.63
C VAL A 744 -1.79 -47.69 24.79
#